data_AF-A0A956TJG4-F1
#
_entry.id   AF-A0A956TJG4-F1
#
_cell.length_a   1.000
_cell.length_b   1.000
_cell.length_c   1.000
_cell.angle_alpha   90.00
_cell.angle_beta   90.00
_cell.angle_gamma   90.00
#
_symmetry.space_group_name_H-M   'P 1'
#
loop_
_entity.id
_entity.type
_entity.pdbx_description
1 polymer ?
#
loop_
_entity_poly.entity_id
_entity_poly.type
_entity_poly.pdbx_seq_one_letter_code
_entity_poly.pdbx_strand_id
1 'polypeptide(L)'
;MRFLLAGWFVILAFGWGMACCHTLTRSLDQKQALSLHWRWVLPVSWFFGALILSWLGYGGCLMAQILWPSTTAMTNAMTTPMTNGLTMAWGGSTVLLTAYAAVNRTRLGPWLRQVFSTGTRLEAGLAVGLLAIASVCMHLSCFQSGHTLYVSHAVYSDFGLHLPMVRSVSVAANIPTQLVHAAGTPIGVHFLFDALCGFLERLGLPLAVAVALPSSLSLAGAGLLLFHLTSCWFGSRTVGAVSLLLACWRSSGSLWACLFESGWQNVDRQWAGLMGSSTFLGRTPLEDWGLWTAHVWLNQRHLVFGFGLLCGVLWVAWRVWANGCLTQPTTTQQTATRRMDWKCLTRMGFLGTLVGLGGYVNGATTLATIGMVGLVGLVELVTQVIQVTRWQRPSAKRQTLLPALFLILVVSACMVLGISKLVVSGLPMPAGFSPHLHLGFLAQNTTSLGITPWALARYAWLAFGPLPLAAVVGWWCHKRQNPTTPLTPWFWAAAMPALVAFVVQLNPQVASNHKLVTLSILLLNGWAAWLVVYLCRQPAWPRQVAGLLLAIALTITGWFDTAVLWRQLTRHVAIDLHDPALCWAMAHTPAKSRWLAPYGVLHPLHLSGRPLYLGYPYFVESAGLDWQSRYQWLAQLSQDTRSFSDRWALLESAGIDFILLEGATRNRPWAKALREHLPEAWRHGDQIILTTQQKPPSAL
;
A
#
# COMPACT_ATOMS: atom_id res chain seq x y z
N MET A 1 22.40 4.90 21.06
CA MET A 1 22.02 3.47 21.09
C MET A 1 20.74 3.18 20.29
N ARG A 2 19.58 3.80 20.58
CA ARG A 2 18.31 3.53 19.88
C ARG A 2 18.38 3.73 18.35
N PHE A 3 18.91 4.86 17.88
CA PHE A 3 19.13 5.12 16.45
C PHE A 3 19.88 4.00 15.70
N LEU A 4 20.86 3.36 16.35
CA LEU A 4 21.61 2.23 15.76
C LEU A 4 20.73 0.98 15.59
N LEU A 5 19.72 0.77 16.44
CA LEU A 5 18.76 -0.33 16.33
C LEU A 5 17.84 -0.16 15.11
N ALA A 6 17.45 1.08 14.78
CA ALA A 6 16.69 1.35 13.57
C ALA A 6 17.51 1.11 12.30
N GLY A 7 18.79 1.50 12.29
CA GLY A 7 19.72 1.14 11.22
C GLY A 7 19.91 -0.39 11.11
N TRP A 8 19.99 -1.08 12.25
CA TRP A 8 20.08 -2.53 12.33
C TRP A 8 18.87 -3.23 11.71
N PHE A 9 17.66 -2.72 11.92
CA PHE A 9 16.46 -3.24 11.25
C PHE A 9 16.60 -3.25 9.73
N VAL A 10 17.04 -2.14 9.15
CA VAL A 10 17.16 -2.02 7.69
C VAL A 10 18.16 -3.05 7.16
N ILE A 11 19.29 -3.23 7.84
CA ILE A 11 20.30 -4.24 7.50
C ILE A 11 19.69 -5.65 7.60
N LEU A 12 19.00 -5.96 8.69
CA LEU A 12 18.32 -7.25 8.86
C LEU A 12 17.24 -7.47 7.81
N ALA A 13 16.51 -6.44 7.39
CA ALA A 13 15.48 -6.54 6.36
C ALA A 13 16.12 -6.98 5.06
N PHE A 14 17.15 -6.28 4.59
CA PHE A 14 17.90 -6.72 3.41
C PHE A 14 18.49 -8.13 3.59
N GLY A 15 19.02 -8.46 4.77
CA GLY A 15 19.57 -9.78 5.07
C GLY A 15 18.55 -10.92 4.93
N TRP A 16 17.38 -10.79 5.57
CA TRP A 16 16.27 -11.75 5.44
C TRP A 16 15.77 -11.83 4.01
N GLY A 17 15.59 -10.69 3.36
CA GLY A 17 15.21 -10.61 1.96
C GLY A 17 16.16 -11.36 1.04
N MET A 18 17.48 -11.18 1.23
CA MET A 18 18.53 -11.86 0.48
C MET A 18 18.48 -13.37 0.73
N ALA A 19 18.24 -13.81 1.97
CA ALA A 19 18.06 -15.23 2.30
C ALA A 19 16.81 -15.82 1.61
N CYS A 20 15.71 -15.06 1.53
CA CYS A 20 14.52 -15.43 0.78
C CYS A 20 14.81 -15.55 -0.71
N CYS A 21 15.43 -14.54 -1.32
CA CYS A 21 15.84 -14.54 -2.72
C CYS A 21 16.76 -15.71 -3.02
N HIS A 22 17.79 -15.95 -2.20
CA HIS A 22 18.68 -17.10 -2.35
C HIS A 22 17.90 -18.41 -2.29
N THR A 23 17.00 -18.61 -1.32
CA THR A 23 16.20 -19.83 -1.21
C THR A 23 15.29 -20.06 -2.41
N LEU A 24 14.64 -19.01 -2.91
CA LEU A 24 13.79 -19.05 -4.09
C LEU A 24 14.57 -19.31 -5.38
N THR A 25 15.86 -18.94 -5.43
CA THR A 25 16.69 -19.02 -6.65
C THR A 25 17.78 -20.10 -6.62
N ARG A 26 17.96 -20.82 -5.50
CA ARG A 26 19.07 -21.75 -5.20
C ARG A 26 19.30 -22.91 -6.18
N SER A 27 18.36 -23.21 -7.07
CA SER A 27 18.49 -24.29 -8.08
C SER A 27 18.47 -23.80 -9.52
N LEU A 28 18.68 -22.50 -9.74
CA LEU A 28 19.01 -21.99 -11.06
C LEU A 28 20.42 -22.49 -11.39
N ASP A 29 20.48 -23.49 -12.26
CA ASP A 29 21.74 -24.07 -12.73
C ASP A 29 22.60 -23.00 -13.42
N GLN A 30 23.92 -23.05 -13.20
CA GLN A 30 24.90 -22.02 -13.61
C GLN A 30 24.91 -21.76 -15.13
N LYS A 31 24.42 -22.71 -15.94
CA LYS A 31 24.36 -22.61 -17.41
C LYS A 31 23.16 -21.79 -17.92
N GLN A 32 22.11 -21.61 -17.14
CA GLN A 32 21.07 -20.61 -17.41
C GLN A 32 21.45 -19.32 -16.71
N ALA A 33 22.49 -18.67 -17.22
CA ALA A 33 22.92 -17.33 -16.83
C ALA A 33 21.81 -16.31 -17.16
N LEU A 34 20.75 -16.29 -16.36
CA LEU A 34 19.60 -15.42 -16.53
C LEU A 34 19.35 -14.68 -15.21
N SER A 35 19.85 -13.45 -15.17
CA SER A 35 19.39 -12.30 -14.38
C SER A 35 19.20 -12.40 -12.86
N LEU A 36 20.00 -13.21 -12.18
CA LEU A 36 20.34 -12.96 -10.77
C LEU A 36 21.20 -11.70 -10.70
N HIS A 37 20.54 -10.54 -10.68
CA HIS A 37 21.20 -9.24 -10.65
C HIS A 37 20.72 -8.44 -9.44
N TRP A 38 21.61 -7.66 -8.85
CA TRP A 38 21.31 -6.80 -7.71
C TRP A 38 20.09 -5.89 -7.96
N ARG A 39 19.86 -5.43 -9.20
CA ARG A 39 18.72 -4.58 -9.61
C ARG A 39 17.33 -5.19 -9.34
N TRP A 40 17.24 -6.50 -9.22
CA TRP A 40 16.01 -7.21 -8.81
C TRP A 40 16.14 -7.72 -7.38
N VAL A 41 17.29 -8.34 -7.06
CA VAL A 41 17.50 -8.98 -5.77
C VAL A 41 17.37 -7.95 -4.63
N LEU A 42 18.00 -6.77 -4.76
CA LEU A 42 17.96 -5.76 -3.70
C LEU A 42 16.54 -5.23 -3.46
N PRO A 43 15.78 -4.77 -4.47
CA PRO A 43 14.40 -4.36 -4.25
C PRO A 43 13.52 -5.46 -3.65
N VAL A 44 13.56 -6.69 -4.18
CA VAL A 44 12.77 -7.80 -3.59
C VAL A 44 13.20 -8.10 -2.16
N SER A 45 14.49 -7.98 -1.87
CA SER A 45 15.01 -8.20 -0.53
C SER A 45 14.43 -7.21 0.48
N TRP A 46 14.30 -5.93 0.09
CA TRP A 46 13.60 -4.94 0.92
C TRP A 46 12.16 -5.38 1.22
N PHE A 47 11.36 -5.69 0.19
CA PHE A 47 9.94 -6.03 0.39
C PHE A 47 9.74 -7.31 1.21
N PHE A 48 10.45 -8.39 0.89
CA PHE A 48 10.31 -9.67 1.60
C PHE A 48 10.86 -9.57 3.03
N GLY A 49 12.02 -8.94 3.19
CA GLY A 49 12.65 -8.79 4.48
C GLY A 49 11.90 -7.88 5.43
N ALA A 50 11.48 -6.69 4.95
CA ALA A 50 10.69 -5.77 5.76
C ALA A 50 9.34 -6.38 6.14
N LEU A 51 8.69 -7.13 5.23
CA LEU A 51 7.45 -7.86 5.54
C LEU A 51 7.66 -8.87 6.67
N ILE A 52 8.68 -9.73 6.57
CA ILE A 52 8.99 -10.75 7.57
C ILE A 52 9.31 -10.10 8.91
N LEU A 53 10.21 -9.11 8.94
CA LEU A 53 10.61 -8.47 10.19
C LEU A 53 9.49 -7.64 10.83
N SER A 54 8.57 -7.08 10.04
CA SER A 54 7.38 -6.41 10.57
C SER A 54 6.49 -7.41 11.29
N TRP A 55 6.25 -8.59 10.71
CA TRP A 55 5.49 -9.65 11.36
C TRP A 55 6.18 -10.24 12.59
N LEU A 56 7.49 -10.48 12.52
CA LEU A 56 8.27 -10.95 13.67
C LEU A 56 8.27 -9.92 14.79
N GLY A 57 8.42 -8.64 14.47
CA GLY A 57 8.32 -7.54 15.43
C GLY A 57 6.93 -7.47 16.07
N TYR A 58 5.88 -7.55 15.26
CA TYR A 58 4.49 -7.55 15.73
C TYR A 58 4.19 -8.74 16.66
N GLY A 59 4.55 -9.96 16.24
CA GLY A 59 4.40 -11.17 17.05
C GLY A 59 5.25 -11.15 18.32
N GLY A 60 6.47 -10.63 18.24
CA GLY A 60 7.34 -10.42 19.39
C GLY A 60 6.74 -9.45 20.42
N CYS A 61 6.12 -8.36 19.96
CA CYS A 61 5.40 -7.44 20.83
C CYS A 61 4.19 -8.10 21.50
N LEU A 62 3.39 -8.85 20.73
CA LEU A 62 2.23 -9.57 21.27
C LEU A 62 2.66 -10.58 22.34
N MET A 63 3.71 -11.36 22.07
CA MET A 63 4.24 -12.34 23.01
C MET A 63 4.83 -11.66 24.25
N ALA A 64 5.54 -10.54 24.10
CA ALA A 64 6.09 -9.80 25.23
C ALA A 64 5.00 -9.20 26.12
N GLN A 65 3.86 -8.75 25.56
CA GLN A 65 2.73 -8.30 26.37
C GLN A 65 2.08 -9.43 27.18
N ILE A 66 2.10 -10.67 26.68
CA ILE A 66 1.59 -11.85 27.39
C ILE A 66 2.57 -12.27 28.50
N LEU A 67 3.87 -12.26 28.22
CA LEU A 67 4.92 -12.70 29.15
C LEU A 67 5.24 -11.68 30.23
N TRP A 68 5.15 -10.38 29.90
CA TRP A 68 5.38 -9.27 30.82
C TRP A 68 4.18 -8.31 30.81
N PRO A 69 3.01 -8.76 31.32
CA PRO A 69 1.86 -7.90 31.42
C PRO A 69 2.18 -6.73 32.37
N SER A 70 2.04 -5.51 31.86
CA SER A 70 2.24 -4.31 32.67
C SER A 70 1.10 -4.18 33.69
N THR A 71 1.42 -4.16 34.99
CA THR A 71 0.44 -3.96 36.07
C THR A 71 0.01 -2.49 36.21
N THR A 72 0.70 -1.56 35.56
CA THR A 72 0.38 -0.12 35.55
C THR A 72 -0.04 0.33 34.15
N ALA A 73 -1.09 1.17 34.10
CA ALA A 73 -1.63 1.70 32.85
C ALA A 73 -0.79 2.87 32.28
N MET A 74 0.30 3.26 32.95
CA MET A 74 1.16 4.37 32.54
C MET A 74 1.93 4.05 31.26
N THR A 75 2.10 5.07 30.41
CA THR A 75 2.72 4.93 29.08
C THR A 75 4.11 4.28 29.12
N ASN A 76 4.98 4.64 30.07
CA ASN A 76 6.32 4.04 30.15
C ASN A 76 6.31 2.54 30.51
N ALA A 77 5.32 2.09 31.28
CA ALA A 77 5.19 0.69 31.69
C ALA A 77 4.65 -0.19 30.55
N MET A 78 3.69 0.30 29.76
CA MET A 78 3.14 -0.45 28.62
C MET A 78 4.10 -0.54 27.42
N THR A 79 5.00 0.43 27.29
CA THR A 79 5.90 0.53 26.13
C THR A 79 7.22 -0.22 26.30
N THR A 80 7.55 -0.61 27.53
CA THR A 80 8.72 -1.42 27.85
C THR A 80 8.61 -2.86 27.29
N PRO A 81 7.51 -3.61 27.53
CA PRO A 81 7.29 -4.91 26.90
C PRO A 81 7.38 -4.86 25.37
N MET A 82 6.86 -3.80 24.74
CA MET A 82 6.95 -3.62 23.29
C MET A 82 8.40 -3.50 22.82
N THR A 83 9.21 -2.68 23.49
CA THR A 83 10.63 -2.52 23.13
C THR A 83 11.38 -3.84 23.32
N ASN A 84 11.12 -4.55 24.42
CA ASN A 84 11.69 -5.86 24.69
C ASN A 84 11.30 -6.87 23.59
N GLY A 85 10.02 -6.93 23.23
CA GLY A 85 9.50 -7.78 22.16
C GLY A 85 10.17 -7.52 20.81
N LEU A 86 10.38 -6.25 20.44
CA LEU A 86 11.12 -5.88 19.22
C LEU A 86 12.59 -6.33 19.29
N THR A 87 13.27 -6.06 20.41
CA THR A 87 14.68 -6.45 20.56
C THR A 87 14.87 -7.96 20.56
N MET A 88 13.96 -8.73 21.19
CA MET A 88 13.97 -10.19 21.17
C MET A 88 13.70 -10.73 19.76
N ALA A 89 12.68 -10.21 19.07
CA ALA A 89 12.33 -10.66 17.73
C ALA A 89 13.47 -10.43 16.74
N TRP A 90 14.07 -9.25 16.75
CA TRP A 90 15.12 -8.89 15.79
C TRP A 90 16.51 -9.37 16.22
N GLY A 91 16.76 -9.49 17.52
CA GLY A 91 17.93 -10.19 18.06
C GLY A 91 17.91 -11.68 17.67
N GLY A 92 16.79 -12.37 17.88
CA GLY A 92 16.59 -13.75 17.41
C GLY A 92 16.70 -13.86 15.89
N SER A 93 16.17 -12.89 15.15
CA SER A 93 16.32 -12.81 13.69
C SER A 93 17.78 -12.73 13.25
N THR A 94 18.64 -12.05 14.02
CA THR A 94 20.09 -11.96 13.77
C THR A 94 20.74 -13.34 13.90
N VAL A 95 20.41 -14.06 14.97
CA VAL A 95 20.93 -15.42 15.23
C VAL A 95 20.49 -16.37 14.12
N LEU A 96 19.21 -16.35 13.75
CA LEU A 96 18.68 -17.20 12.67
C LEU A 96 19.33 -16.90 11.32
N LEU A 97 19.54 -15.63 10.99
CA LEU A 97 20.18 -15.24 9.74
C LEU A 97 21.67 -15.66 9.71
N THR A 98 22.36 -15.53 10.85
CA THR A 98 23.76 -15.99 11.00
C THR A 98 23.85 -17.50 10.87
N ALA A 99 22.96 -18.25 11.51
CA ALA A 99 22.87 -19.70 11.38
C ALA A 99 22.57 -20.11 9.93
N TYR A 100 21.63 -19.42 9.27
CA TYR A 100 21.35 -19.63 7.85
C TYR A 100 22.58 -19.42 6.97
N ALA A 101 23.32 -18.32 7.20
CA ALA A 101 24.55 -18.03 6.46
C ALA A 101 25.62 -19.10 6.69
N ALA A 102 25.79 -19.56 7.94
CA ALA A 102 26.75 -20.62 8.30
C ALA A 102 26.42 -21.96 7.61
N VAL A 103 25.16 -22.39 7.67
CA VAL A 103 24.67 -23.63 7.02
C VAL A 103 24.81 -23.57 5.50
N ASN A 104 24.69 -22.38 4.91
CA ASN A 104 24.73 -22.18 3.45
C ASN A 104 26.04 -21.58 2.94
N ARG A 105 27.11 -21.52 3.76
CA ARG A 105 28.35 -20.78 3.46
C ARG A 105 28.96 -21.10 2.08
N THR A 106 28.93 -22.37 1.68
CA THR A 106 29.51 -22.86 0.42
C THR A 106 28.72 -22.43 -0.82
N ARG A 107 27.43 -22.10 -0.66
CA ARG A 107 26.55 -21.71 -1.77
C ARG A 107 26.24 -20.21 -1.79
N LEU A 108 26.16 -19.59 -0.61
CA LEU A 108 25.80 -18.19 -0.46
C LEU A 108 26.87 -17.26 -1.06
N GLY A 109 28.16 -17.53 -0.81
CA GLY A 109 29.26 -16.71 -1.35
C GLY A 109 29.28 -16.65 -2.88
N PRO A 110 29.28 -17.78 -3.60
CA PRO A 110 29.17 -17.80 -5.06
C PRO A 110 27.89 -17.10 -5.58
N TRP A 111 26.75 -17.32 -4.92
CA TRP A 111 25.49 -16.67 -5.29
C TRP A 111 25.57 -15.14 -5.16
N LEU A 112 26.13 -14.62 -4.05
CA LEU A 112 26.33 -13.19 -3.87
C LEU A 112 27.24 -12.60 -4.95
N ARG A 113 28.35 -13.28 -5.26
CA ARG A 113 29.24 -12.85 -6.35
C ARG A 113 28.49 -12.78 -7.69
N GLN A 114 27.61 -13.73 -7.98
CA GLN A 114 26.79 -13.70 -9.19
C GLN A 114 25.80 -12.52 -9.20
N VAL A 115 25.13 -12.25 -8.07
CA VAL A 115 24.17 -11.15 -7.93
C VAL A 115 24.83 -9.79 -8.20
N PHE A 116 26.05 -9.59 -7.71
CA PHE A 116 26.77 -8.32 -7.82
C PHE A 116 27.75 -8.22 -8.99
N SER A 117 28.02 -9.31 -9.74
CA SER A 117 28.94 -9.28 -10.88
C SER A 117 28.34 -8.66 -12.15
N THR A 118 27.03 -8.48 -12.20
CA THR A 118 26.31 -8.22 -13.44
C THR A 118 25.38 -7.01 -13.29
N GLY A 119 25.89 -5.83 -13.63
CA GLY A 119 25.12 -4.58 -13.66
C GLY A 119 25.77 -3.55 -14.58
N THR A 120 24.95 -2.75 -15.25
CA THR A 120 25.45 -1.62 -16.05
C THR A 120 25.48 -0.34 -15.21
N ARG A 121 26.40 0.59 -15.53
CA ARG A 121 26.45 1.92 -14.90
C ARG A 121 25.12 2.67 -15.02
N LEU A 122 24.40 2.48 -16.14
CA LEU A 122 23.08 3.07 -16.38
C LEU A 122 22.02 2.59 -15.37
N GLU A 123 22.00 1.28 -15.06
CA GLU A 123 21.05 0.71 -14.10
C GLU A 123 21.37 1.12 -12.65
N ALA A 124 22.67 1.25 -12.32
CA ALA A 124 23.10 1.85 -11.05
C ALA A 124 22.63 3.30 -10.95
N GLY A 125 22.82 4.10 -12.01
CA GLY A 125 22.31 5.46 -12.10
C GLY A 125 20.80 5.56 -11.96
N LEU A 126 20.04 4.64 -12.58
CA LEU A 126 18.58 4.57 -12.44
C LEU A 126 18.17 4.27 -11.00
N ALA A 127 18.81 3.30 -10.34
CA ALA A 127 18.49 2.95 -8.96
C ALA A 127 18.77 4.10 -7.99
N VAL A 128 19.94 4.76 -8.14
CA VAL A 128 20.30 5.94 -7.35
C VAL A 128 19.35 7.10 -7.63
N GLY A 129 19.03 7.36 -8.91
CA GLY A 129 18.11 8.41 -9.32
C GLY A 129 16.69 8.20 -8.78
N LEU A 130 16.16 6.98 -8.87
CA LEU A 130 14.86 6.63 -8.29
C LEU A 130 14.84 6.79 -6.78
N LEU A 131 15.91 6.36 -6.09
CA LEU A 131 16.02 6.53 -4.64
C LEU A 131 16.12 8.01 -4.24
N ALA A 132 16.87 8.81 -4.99
CA ALA A 132 16.98 10.25 -4.75
C ALA A 132 15.63 10.95 -4.94
N ILE A 133 14.95 10.71 -6.06
CA ILE A 133 13.62 11.27 -6.34
C ILE A 133 12.62 10.82 -5.27
N ALA A 134 12.58 9.52 -4.94
CA ALA A 134 11.70 9.00 -3.91
C ALA A 134 11.97 9.67 -2.55
N SER A 135 13.24 9.81 -2.16
CA SER A 135 13.63 10.43 -0.89
C SER A 135 13.24 11.90 -0.83
N VAL A 136 13.45 12.67 -1.92
CA VAL A 136 13.03 14.07 -2.02
C VAL A 136 11.51 14.19 -1.90
N CYS A 137 10.74 13.41 -2.66
CA CYS A 137 9.28 13.45 -2.58
C CYS A 137 8.75 13.04 -1.19
N MET A 138 9.33 12.01 -0.57
CA MET A 138 8.93 11.54 0.75
C MET A 138 9.29 12.53 1.87
N HIS A 139 10.40 13.25 1.72
CA HIS A 139 10.80 14.32 2.63
C HIS A 139 9.92 15.57 2.45
N LEU A 140 9.73 16.04 1.21
CA LEU A 140 8.87 17.21 0.95
C LEU A 140 7.42 16.99 1.38
N SER A 141 6.93 15.75 1.29
CA SER A 141 5.58 15.44 1.75
C SER A 141 5.42 15.41 3.27
N CYS A 142 6.47 15.04 4.02
CA CYS A 142 6.49 15.09 5.48
C CYS A 142 7.93 15.18 6.02
N PHE A 143 8.25 16.28 6.69
CA PHE A 143 9.54 16.50 7.34
C PHE A 143 9.37 17.14 8.72
N GLN A 144 10.41 17.08 9.55
CA GLN A 144 10.42 17.68 10.87
C GLN A 144 11.55 18.72 10.95
N SER A 145 11.26 19.89 11.51
CA SER A 145 12.26 20.91 11.86
C SER A 145 12.06 21.33 13.31
N GLY A 146 13.06 21.08 14.15
CA GLY A 146 12.93 21.26 15.60
C GLY A 146 11.76 20.46 16.17
N HIS A 147 10.82 21.17 16.78
CA HIS A 147 9.61 20.61 17.39
C HIS A 147 8.40 20.59 16.43
N THR A 148 8.54 21.10 15.22
CA THR A 148 7.42 21.22 14.28
C THR A 148 7.49 20.13 13.21
N LEU A 149 6.39 19.42 13.04
CA LEU A 149 6.16 18.49 11.93
C LEU A 149 5.45 19.24 10.80
N TYR A 150 6.04 19.23 9.61
CA TYR A 150 5.46 19.81 8.41
C TYR A 150 4.88 18.70 7.54
N VAL A 151 3.58 18.77 7.26
CA VAL A 151 2.86 17.82 6.41
C VAL A 151 2.35 18.57 5.18
N SER A 152 2.74 18.12 3.99
CA SER A 152 2.33 18.82 2.76
C SER A 152 0.83 18.68 2.49
N HIS A 153 0.25 19.63 1.77
CA HIS A 153 -1.14 19.54 1.30
C HIS A 153 -1.38 18.28 0.44
N ALA A 154 -0.36 17.79 -0.27
CA ALA A 154 -0.43 16.60 -1.11
C ALA A 154 -0.60 15.28 -0.34
N VAL A 155 -0.43 15.26 1.00
CA VAL A 155 -0.63 14.03 1.79
C VAL A 155 -1.46 14.24 3.05
N TYR A 156 -1.94 15.47 3.25
CA TYR A 156 -2.58 15.91 4.48
C TYR A 156 -3.76 15.03 4.90
N SER A 157 -4.60 14.61 3.94
CA SER A 157 -5.78 13.79 4.22
C SER A 157 -5.41 12.42 4.80
N ASP A 158 -4.54 11.65 4.12
CA ASP A 158 -4.26 10.28 4.57
C ASP A 158 -3.30 10.29 5.76
N PHE A 159 -2.45 11.32 5.89
CA PHE A 159 -1.59 11.48 7.07
C PHE A 159 -2.38 11.73 8.35
N GLY A 160 -3.59 12.28 8.25
CA GLY A 160 -4.56 12.36 9.35
C GLY A 160 -4.98 10.98 9.91
N LEU A 161 -4.93 9.94 9.08
CA LEU A 161 -5.14 8.56 9.51
C LEU A 161 -3.81 7.89 9.91
N HIS A 162 -2.80 7.97 9.05
CA HIS A 162 -1.58 7.17 9.20
C HIS A 162 -0.66 7.68 10.31
N LEU A 163 -0.48 8.99 10.51
CA LEU A 163 0.39 9.48 11.60
C LEU A 163 -0.13 9.07 12.99
N PRO A 164 -1.43 9.21 13.30
CA PRO A 164 -1.97 8.67 14.55
C PRO A 164 -1.83 7.16 14.67
N MET A 165 -2.01 6.40 13.58
CA MET A 165 -1.81 4.94 13.59
C MET A 165 -0.35 4.56 13.89
N VAL A 166 0.62 5.22 13.26
CA VAL A 166 2.06 5.06 13.54
C VAL A 166 2.34 5.35 15.02
N ARG A 167 1.84 6.49 15.53
CA ARG A 167 2.00 6.92 16.92
C ARG A 167 1.28 6.03 17.93
N SER A 168 0.18 5.39 17.53
CA SER A 168 -0.53 4.44 18.39
C SER A 168 0.33 3.21 18.67
N VAL A 169 1.08 2.74 17.68
CA VAL A 169 2.06 1.67 17.88
C VAL A 169 3.26 2.22 18.65
N SER A 170 3.81 3.34 18.20
CA SER A 170 5.09 3.85 18.69
C SER A 170 5.05 4.52 20.06
N VAL A 171 3.89 4.94 20.56
CA VAL A 171 3.71 5.62 21.87
C VAL A 171 2.68 4.88 22.70
N ALA A 172 1.54 4.48 22.13
CA ALA A 172 0.45 3.86 22.88
C ALA A 172 0.51 2.31 22.94
N ALA A 173 1.52 1.67 22.33
CA ALA A 173 1.65 0.21 22.28
C ALA A 173 0.37 -0.49 21.79
N ASN A 174 -0.27 0.08 20.76
CA ASN A 174 -1.50 -0.39 20.12
C ASN A 174 -1.27 -1.71 19.35
N ILE A 175 -1.10 -2.80 20.11
CA ILE A 175 -0.93 -4.18 19.65
C ILE A 175 -1.76 -5.05 20.62
N PRO A 176 -2.73 -5.86 20.15
CA PRO A 176 -3.23 -5.93 18.78
C PRO A 176 -3.76 -4.58 18.28
N THR A 177 -3.53 -4.28 17.01
CA THR A 177 -3.85 -2.95 16.46
C THR A 177 -5.35 -2.69 16.42
N GLN A 178 -5.77 -1.57 16.99
CA GLN A 178 -7.12 -1.01 16.87
C GLN A 178 -7.09 0.28 16.04
N LEU A 179 -8.23 0.65 15.44
CA LEU A 179 -8.34 1.91 14.73
C LEU A 179 -8.33 3.08 15.72
N VAL A 180 -7.37 3.99 15.57
CA VAL A 180 -7.26 5.17 16.46
C VAL A 180 -8.52 6.04 16.40
N HIS A 181 -9.13 6.17 15.22
CA HIS A 181 -10.34 6.99 15.02
C HIS A 181 -11.64 6.32 15.51
N ALA A 182 -11.59 5.06 15.97
CA ALA A 182 -12.73 4.35 16.52
C ALA A 182 -12.32 3.41 17.67
N ALA A 183 -12.33 3.95 18.88
CA ALA A 183 -11.91 3.24 20.08
C ALA A 183 -12.65 1.90 20.27
N GLY A 184 -11.90 0.87 20.65
CA GLY A 184 -12.42 -0.48 20.92
C GLY A 184 -12.71 -1.29 19.66
N THR A 185 -12.33 -0.80 18.47
CA THR A 185 -12.60 -1.51 17.22
C THR A 185 -11.30 -2.01 16.58
N PRO A 186 -11.13 -3.35 16.40
CA PRO A 186 -9.99 -3.90 15.69
C PRO A 186 -9.92 -3.37 14.24
N ILE A 187 -8.71 -3.12 13.75
CA ILE A 187 -8.52 -2.77 12.35
C ILE A 187 -8.31 -4.05 11.52
N GLY A 188 -9.23 -4.31 10.59
CA GLY A 188 -9.21 -5.54 9.79
C GLY A 188 -8.19 -5.56 8.64
N VAL A 189 -7.63 -4.41 8.25
CA VAL A 189 -6.76 -4.29 7.07
C VAL A 189 -5.68 -3.19 7.20
N HIS A 190 -4.59 -3.37 6.45
CA HIS A 190 -3.54 -2.38 6.12
C HIS A 190 -2.72 -1.75 7.27
N PHE A 191 -2.80 -2.27 8.50
CA PHE A 191 -2.07 -1.69 9.63
C PHE A 191 -0.56 -1.97 9.66
N LEU A 192 -0.08 -3.01 8.95
CA LEU A 192 1.27 -3.53 9.17
C LEU A 192 2.36 -2.54 8.72
N PHE A 193 2.09 -1.74 7.68
CA PHE A 193 3.02 -0.70 7.24
C PHE A 193 3.12 0.45 8.26
N ASP A 194 2.00 0.83 8.88
CA ASP A 194 1.99 1.82 9.95
C ASP A 194 2.70 1.28 11.20
N ALA A 195 2.52 0.00 11.51
CA ALA A 195 3.23 -0.68 12.58
C ALA A 195 4.74 -0.72 12.33
N LEU A 196 5.18 -1.01 11.10
CA LEU A 196 6.59 -0.93 10.70
C LEU A 196 7.17 0.48 10.99
N CYS A 197 6.50 1.53 10.53
CA CYS A 197 6.94 2.90 10.79
C CYS A 197 6.95 3.20 12.31
N GLY A 198 5.95 2.70 13.04
CA GLY A 198 5.86 2.83 14.50
C GLY A 198 6.98 2.11 15.26
N PHE A 199 7.43 0.95 14.78
CA PHE A 199 8.59 0.24 15.33
C PHE A 199 9.87 1.05 15.14
N LEU A 200 10.06 1.63 13.96
CA LEU A 200 11.24 2.45 13.67
C LEU A 200 11.28 3.73 14.50
N GLU A 201 10.13 4.39 14.68
CA GLU A 201 10.03 5.56 15.55
C GLU A 201 10.28 5.21 17.02
N ARG A 202 9.69 4.11 17.51
CA ARG A 202 9.93 3.60 18.87
C ARG A 202 11.43 3.36 19.11
N LEU A 203 12.14 2.88 18.10
CA LEU A 203 13.58 2.67 18.12
C LEU A 203 14.39 3.94 17.87
N GLY A 204 13.77 5.11 17.94
CA GLY A 204 14.46 6.39 18.03
C GLY A 204 14.72 7.09 16.69
N LEU A 205 14.07 6.68 15.60
CA LEU A 205 13.97 7.57 14.43
C LEU A 205 12.97 8.69 14.73
N PRO A 206 13.23 9.93 14.29
CA PRO A 206 12.20 10.98 14.27
C PRO A 206 10.98 10.52 13.47
N LEU A 207 9.77 10.92 13.87
CA LEU A 207 8.51 10.49 13.25
C LEU A 207 8.52 10.65 11.72
N ALA A 208 8.94 11.82 11.24
CA ALA A 208 9.02 12.09 9.80
C ALA A 208 9.95 11.09 9.08
N VAL A 209 11.11 10.78 9.65
CA VAL A 209 12.09 9.84 9.08
C VAL A 209 11.57 8.40 9.15
N ALA A 210 10.91 8.03 10.25
CA ALA A 210 10.33 6.70 10.45
C ALA A 210 9.27 6.35 9.39
N VAL A 211 8.53 7.35 8.90
CA VAL A 211 7.57 7.18 7.79
C VAL A 211 8.27 7.34 6.43
N ALA A 212 9.18 8.31 6.27
CA ALA A 212 9.82 8.59 4.98
C ALA A 212 10.80 7.51 4.52
N LEU A 213 11.58 6.91 5.41
CA LEU A 213 12.61 5.94 5.06
C LEU A 213 12.02 4.66 4.44
N PRO A 214 11.07 3.95 5.07
CA PRO A 214 10.44 2.79 4.45
C PRO A 214 9.74 3.12 3.14
N SER A 215 9.13 4.31 3.07
CA SER A 215 8.38 4.77 1.90
C SER A 215 9.30 5.06 0.71
N SER A 216 10.48 5.64 0.96
CA SER A 216 11.47 5.95 -0.08
C SER A 216 12.07 4.68 -0.67
N LEU A 217 12.43 3.73 0.19
CA LEU A 217 12.92 2.41 -0.23
C LEU A 217 11.86 1.64 -1.03
N SER A 218 10.60 1.69 -0.59
CA SER A 218 9.49 1.05 -1.30
C SER A 218 9.18 1.70 -2.64
N LEU A 219 9.17 3.03 -2.75
CA LEU A 219 8.88 3.70 -4.02
C LEU A 219 9.99 3.45 -5.06
N ALA A 220 11.25 3.59 -4.65
CA ALA A 220 12.38 3.31 -5.52
C ALA A 220 12.42 1.82 -5.91
N GLY A 221 12.22 0.93 -4.94
CA GLY A 221 12.19 -0.52 -5.16
C GLY A 221 11.05 -0.95 -6.10
N ALA A 222 9.85 -0.40 -5.93
CA ALA A 222 8.71 -0.71 -6.79
C ALA A 222 8.95 -0.24 -8.24
N GLY A 223 9.52 0.95 -8.42
CA GLY A 223 9.91 1.45 -9.75
C GLY A 223 10.96 0.57 -10.43
N LEU A 224 11.99 0.13 -9.70
CA LEU A 224 13.01 -0.80 -10.21
C LEU A 224 12.42 -2.17 -10.57
N LEU A 225 11.48 -2.69 -9.76
CA LEU A 225 10.81 -3.94 -10.06
C LEU A 225 9.87 -3.85 -11.26
N LEU A 226 9.16 -2.75 -11.43
CA LEU A 226 8.35 -2.51 -12.63
C LEU A 226 9.22 -2.44 -13.89
N PHE A 227 10.31 -1.67 -13.84
CA PHE A 227 11.31 -1.61 -14.92
C PHE A 227 11.84 -3.01 -15.28
N HIS A 228 12.18 -3.81 -14.27
CA HIS A 228 12.74 -5.15 -14.47
C HIS A 228 11.70 -6.14 -15.01
N LEU A 229 10.49 -6.15 -14.46
CA LEU A 229 9.40 -7.04 -14.86
C LEU A 229 9.03 -6.83 -16.33
N THR A 230 8.82 -5.58 -16.72
CA THR A 230 8.48 -5.21 -18.11
C THR A 230 9.65 -5.45 -19.06
N SER A 231 10.90 -5.15 -18.65
CA SER A 231 12.09 -5.54 -19.41
C SER A 231 12.16 -7.05 -19.65
N CYS A 232 11.75 -7.86 -18.67
CA CYS A 232 11.74 -9.32 -18.77
C CYS A 232 10.60 -9.83 -19.67
N TRP A 233 9.40 -9.26 -19.59
CA TRP A 233 8.27 -9.66 -20.44
C TRP A 233 8.56 -9.39 -21.92
N PHE A 234 9.12 -8.22 -22.23
CA PHE A 234 9.32 -7.77 -23.61
C PHE A 234 10.75 -7.96 -24.14
N GLY A 235 11.67 -8.50 -23.34
CA GLY A 235 13.07 -8.68 -23.72
C GLY A 235 13.82 -7.38 -24.05
N SER A 236 13.35 -6.22 -23.57
CA SER A 236 13.85 -4.91 -23.97
C SER A 236 13.93 -3.93 -22.81
N ARG A 237 15.15 -3.46 -22.50
CA ARG A 237 15.40 -2.42 -21.48
C ARG A 237 14.73 -1.09 -21.81
N THR A 238 14.65 -0.75 -23.10
CA THR A 238 13.97 0.47 -23.55
C THR A 238 12.48 0.42 -23.25
N VAL A 239 11.85 -0.75 -23.44
CA VAL A 239 10.43 -0.93 -23.08
C VAL A 239 10.25 -0.80 -21.58
N GLY A 240 11.16 -1.36 -20.78
CA GLY A 240 11.14 -1.17 -19.33
C GLY A 240 11.28 0.29 -18.90
N ALA A 241 12.19 1.04 -19.52
CA ALA A 241 12.38 2.46 -19.24
C ALA A 241 11.15 3.29 -19.63
N VAL A 242 10.58 3.07 -20.82
CA VAL A 242 9.36 3.75 -21.26
C VAL A 242 8.18 3.39 -20.37
N SER A 243 8.03 2.13 -19.95
CA SER A 243 6.98 1.73 -19.02
C SER A 243 7.07 2.44 -17.67
N LEU A 244 8.30 2.70 -17.18
CA LEU A 244 8.52 3.46 -15.96
C LEU A 244 8.13 4.94 -16.17
N LEU A 245 8.47 5.55 -17.31
CA LEU A 245 8.06 6.92 -17.64
C LEU A 245 6.52 7.05 -17.70
N LEU A 246 5.84 6.08 -18.33
CA LEU A 246 4.38 6.03 -18.38
C LEU A 246 3.73 5.77 -17.01
N ALA A 247 4.46 5.15 -16.08
CA ALA A 247 3.99 4.99 -14.70
C ALA A 247 4.12 6.28 -13.88
N CYS A 248 5.11 7.13 -14.18
CA CYS A 248 5.27 8.44 -13.56
C CYS A 248 4.28 9.47 -14.08
N TRP A 249 3.96 9.42 -15.38
CA TRP A 249 3.04 10.35 -16.03
C TRP A 249 1.84 9.63 -16.59
N ARG A 250 0.69 9.83 -15.94
CA ARG A 250 -0.56 9.20 -16.38
C ARG A 250 -0.98 9.68 -17.76
N SER A 251 -1.65 8.77 -18.46
CA SER A 251 -2.44 9.05 -19.65
C SER A 251 -3.86 9.46 -19.24
N SER A 252 -4.41 10.50 -19.85
CA SER A 252 -5.78 10.96 -19.59
C SER A 252 -6.27 11.92 -20.68
N GLY A 253 -7.55 11.82 -21.02
CA GLY A 253 -8.25 12.73 -21.92
C GLY A 253 -8.69 14.05 -21.26
N SER A 254 -8.57 14.18 -19.94
CA SER A 254 -9.05 15.34 -19.19
C SER A 254 -8.36 16.64 -19.58
N LEU A 255 -7.04 16.61 -19.83
CA LEU A 255 -6.32 17.82 -20.26
C LEU A 255 -6.85 18.34 -21.59
N TRP A 256 -7.06 17.45 -22.55
CA TRP A 256 -7.63 17.79 -23.84
C TRP A 256 -9.07 18.30 -23.72
N ALA A 257 -9.88 17.65 -22.86
CA ALA A 257 -11.22 18.14 -22.57
C ALA A 257 -11.19 19.56 -22.00
N CYS A 258 -10.25 19.89 -21.10
CA CYS A 258 -10.08 21.24 -20.59
C CYS A 258 -9.64 22.24 -21.67
N LEU A 259 -8.61 21.90 -22.46
CA LEU A 259 -8.01 22.80 -23.46
C LEU A 259 -8.94 23.12 -24.64
N PHE A 260 -9.93 22.28 -24.90
CA PHE A 260 -10.82 22.46 -26.04
C PHE A 260 -12.25 22.85 -25.66
N GLU A 261 -12.56 23.01 -24.37
CA GLU A 261 -13.92 23.32 -23.90
C GLU A 261 -14.43 24.67 -24.39
N SER A 262 -13.54 25.64 -24.61
CA SER A 262 -13.88 26.99 -25.13
C SER A 262 -13.42 27.23 -26.57
N GLY A 263 -13.15 26.16 -27.32
CA GLY A 263 -12.69 26.20 -28.69
C GLY A 263 -11.19 26.53 -28.86
N TRP A 264 -10.67 26.23 -30.05
CA TRP A 264 -9.23 26.32 -30.39
C TRP A 264 -8.62 27.72 -30.22
N GLN A 265 -9.43 28.78 -30.29
CA GLN A 265 -8.95 30.17 -30.22
C GLN A 265 -8.48 30.59 -28.81
N ASN A 266 -8.83 29.82 -27.77
CA ASN A 266 -8.54 30.17 -26.37
C ASN A 266 -7.49 29.25 -25.71
N VAL A 267 -6.89 28.33 -26.46
CA VAL A 267 -5.98 27.30 -25.94
C VAL A 267 -4.82 27.91 -25.16
N ASP A 268 -4.21 29.00 -25.66
CA ASP A 268 -3.07 29.65 -25.00
C ASP A 268 -3.44 30.22 -23.63
N ARG A 269 -4.59 30.90 -23.53
CA ARG A 269 -5.09 31.45 -22.26
C ARG A 269 -5.46 30.34 -21.28
N GLN A 270 -6.10 29.28 -21.76
CA GLN A 270 -6.46 28.14 -20.93
C GLN A 270 -5.23 27.40 -20.44
N TRP A 271 -4.23 27.19 -21.30
CA TRP A 271 -2.94 26.59 -20.93
C TRP A 271 -2.24 27.42 -19.84
N ALA A 272 -2.18 28.75 -20.00
CA ALA A 272 -1.61 29.64 -18.99
C ALA A 272 -2.33 29.54 -17.64
N GLY A 273 -3.68 29.53 -17.65
CA GLY A 273 -4.48 29.37 -16.43
C GLY A 273 -4.27 28.01 -15.76
N LEU A 274 -4.22 26.94 -16.55
CA LEU A 274 -3.94 25.59 -16.05
C LEU A 274 -2.55 25.53 -15.41
N MET A 275 -1.52 26.04 -16.06
CA MET A 275 -0.15 26.00 -15.56
C MET A 275 0.03 26.72 -14.21
N GLY A 276 -0.85 27.69 -13.89
CA GLY A 276 -0.91 28.35 -12.57
C GLY A 276 -1.72 27.61 -11.50
N SER A 277 -2.51 26.59 -11.85
CA SER A 277 -3.45 25.93 -10.93
C SER A 277 -2.76 25.07 -9.87
N SER A 278 -3.22 25.14 -8.62
CA SER A 278 -2.84 24.20 -7.55
C SER A 278 -3.80 23.02 -7.36
N THR A 279 -4.79 22.88 -8.24
CA THR A 279 -5.79 21.80 -8.22
C THR A 279 -5.69 20.93 -9.47
N PHE A 280 -6.01 19.64 -9.32
CA PHE A 280 -6.09 18.71 -10.45
C PHE A 280 -7.33 18.99 -11.31
N LEU A 281 -7.37 18.47 -12.54
CA LEU A 281 -8.34 18.88 -13.58
C LEU A 281 -9.82 18.56 -13.26
N GLY A 282 -10.11 17.53 -12.46
CA GLY A 282 -11.47 17.27 -11.95
C GLY A 282 -12.55 16.90 -12.99
N ARG A 283 -12.20 16.24 -14.11
CA ARG A 283 -13.16 15.88 -15.18
C ARG A 283 -13.84 14.53 -14.98
N THR A 284 -13.30 13.70 -14.09
CA THR A 284 -13.93 12.47 -13.61
C THR A 284 -14.10 12.53 -12.09
N PRO A 285 -15.05 11.78 -11.51
CA PRO A 285 -15.25 11.77 -10.06
C PRO A 285 -13.94 11.52 -9.30
N LEU A 286 -13.65 12.39 -8.33
CA LEU A 286 -12.45 12.35 -7.47
C LEU A 286 -11.12 12.58 -8.23
N GLU A 287 -11.14 12.99 -9.50
CA GLU A 287 -9.91 13.35 -10.21
C GLU A 287 -9.25 14.61 -9.62
N ASP A 288 -10.06 15.52 -9.08
CA ASP A 288 -9.62 16.71 -8.34
C ASP A 288 -8.87 16.36 -7.05
N TRP A 289 -9.04 15.13 -6.52
CA TRP A 289 -8.25 14.58 -5.40
C TRP A 289 -6.90 14.00 -5.86
N GLY A 290 -6.61 14.03 -7.16
CA GLY A 290 -5.41 13.43 -7.72
C GLY A 290 -5.44 11.90 -7.79
N LEU A 291 -6.63 11.29 -7.76
CA LEU A 291 -6.85 9.83 -7.66
C LEU A 291 -6.10 8.99 -8.71
N TRP A 292 -5.83 9.54 -9.88
CA TRP A 292 -5.15 8.84 -10.99
C TRP A 292 -3.68 9.22 -11.15
N THR A 293 -3.18 10.12 -10.31
CA THR A 293 -1.88 10.79 -10.49
C THR A 293 -0.82 10.20 -9.56
N ALA A 294 0.43 10.66 -9.70
CA ALA A 294 1.52 10.28 -8.81
C ALA A 294 1.28 10.67 -7.32
N HIS A 295 0.30 11.53 -7.05
CA HIS A 295 -0.19 11.86 -5.71
C HIS A 295 -0.49 10.62 -4.86
N VAL A 296 -1.14 9.61 -5.45
CA VAL A 296 -1.52 8.38 -4.73
C VAL A 296 -0.30 7.65 -4.16
N TRP A 297 0.85 7.71 -4.81
CA TRP A 297 2.09 7.07 -4.34
C TRP A 297 2.69 7.75 -3.11
N LEU A 298 2.44 9.05 -2.94
CA LEU A 298 2.90 9.82 -1.79
C LEU A 298 1.91 9.72 -0.62
N ASN A 299 0.61 9.69 -0.94
CA ASN A 299 -0.48 9.63 0.01
C ASN A 299 -0.64 8.22 0.61
N GLN A 300 -0.73 7.19 -0.25
CA GLN A 300 -0.91 5.78 0.16
C GLN A 300 0.40 4.99 0.14
N ARG A 301 1.31 5.29 1.08
CA ARG A 301 2.65 4.67 1.16
C ARG A 301 2.61 3.13 1.31
N HIS A 302 1.61 2.60 2.01
CA HIS A 302 1.39 1.15 2.10
C HIS A 302 1.03 0.49 0.75
N LEU A 303 0.43 1.24 -0.19
CA LEU A 303 0.02 0.74 -1.51
C LEU A 303 1.26 0.55 -2.37
N VAL A 304 2.20 1.48 -2.29
CA VAL A 304 3.53 1.38 -2.93
C VAL A 304 4.27 0.14 -2.45
N PHE A 305 4.27 -0.11 -1.13
CA PHE A 305 4.87 -1.34 -0.58
C PHE A 305 4.20 -2.60 -1.15
N GLY A 306 2.87 -2.63 -1.13
CA GLY A 306 2.09 -3.75 -1.67
C GLY A 306 2.31 -3.98 -3.17
N PHE A 307 2.45 -2.91 -3.96
CA PHE A 307 2.75 -3.00 -5.40
C PHE A 307 4.16 -3.58 -5.65
N GLY A 308 5.15 -3.19 -4.85
CA GLY A 308 6.49 -3.79 -4.90
C GLY A 308 6.49 -5.28 -4.60
N LEU A 309 5.76 -5.72 -3.57
CA LEU A 309 5.52 -7.14 -3.28
C LEU A 309 4.87 -7.86 -4.47
N LEU A 310 3.80 -7.28 -5.03
CA LEU A 310 3.10 -7.80 -6.21
C LEU A 310 4.08 -7.99 -7.38
N CYS A 311 4.91 -6.99 -7.71
CA CYS A 311 5.88 -7.11 -8.79
C CYS A 311 6.92 -8.20 -8.53
N GLY A 312 7.39 -8.34 -7.29
CA GLY A 312 8.30 -9.41 -6.88
C GLY A 312 7.70 -10.80 -7.08
N VAL A 313 6.43 -10.98 -6.68
CA VAL A 313 5.69 -12.24 -6.82
C VAL A 313 5.41 -12.55 -8.30
N LEU A 314 4.93 -11.57 -9.07
CA LEU A 314 4.67 -11.74 -10.51
C LEU A 314 5.95 -12.07 -11.27
N TRP A 315 7.09 -11.52 -10.87
CA TRP A 315 8.37 -11.89 -11.44
C TRP A 315 8.70 -13.36 -11.16
N VAL A 316 8.55 -13.84 -9.92
CA VAL A 316 8.77 -15.28 -9.62
C VAL A 316 7.78 -16.15 -10.39
N ALA A 317 6.50 -15.78 -10.43
CA ALA A 317 5.46 -16.50 -11.16
C ALA A 317 5.75 -16.54 -12.67
N TRP A 318 6.18 -15.41 -13.27
CA TRP A 318 6.63 -15.33 -14.66
C TRP A 318 7.78 -16.30 -14.94
N ARG A 319 8.73 -16.42 -14.02
CA ARG A 319 9.89 -17.29 -14.18
C ARG A 319 9.51 -18.77 -14.09
N VAL A 320 8.65 -19.12 -13.13
CA VAL A 320 8.08 -20.47 -13.03
C VAL A 320 7.27 -20.79 -14.29
N TRP A 321 6.52 -19.83 -14.82
CA TRP A 321 5.79 -19.98 -16.07
C TRP A 321 6.69 -20.10 -17.30
N ALA A 322 7.78 -19.32 -17.39
CA ALA A 322 8.70 -19.33 -18.52
C ALA A 322 9.59 -20.59 -18.55
N ASN A 323 10.02 -21.08 -17.39
CA ASN A 323 11.04 -22.14 -17.28
C ASN A 323 10.50 -23.46 -16.68
N GLY A 324 9.27 -23.48 -16.16
CA GLY A 324 8.75 -24.58 -15.35
C GLY A 324 9.20 -24.50 -13.89
N CYS A 325 8.86 -25.53 -13.10
CA CYS A 325 9.38 -25.68 -11.76
C CYS A 325 10.91 -25.83 -11.79
N LEU A 326 11.60 -25.13 -10.87
CA LEU A 326 13.03 -24.73 -10.90
C LEU A 326 14.09 -25.85 -10.89
N THR A 327 13.92 -26.97 -11.60
CA THR A 327 14.94 -28.01 -11.74
C THR A 327 15.09 -28.42 -13.21
N GLN A 328 16.26 -28.14 -13.78
CA GLN A 328 16.65 -28.68 -15.08
C GLN A 328 16.70 -30.22 -15.02
N PRO A 329 16.37 -30.91 -16.13
CA PRO A 329 16.45 -32.36 -16.23
C PRO A 329 17.92 -32.80 -16.33
N THR A 330 18.28 -33.88 -15.64
CA THR A 330 19.37 -34.74 -16.12
C THR A 330 18.92 -35.38 -17.43
N THR A 331 19.85 -35.52 -18.38
CA THR A 331 19.66 -35.86 -19.80
C THR A 331 18.88 -37.16 -20.08
N THR A 332 18.59 -37.98 -19.08
CA THR A 332 17.93 -39.29 -19.19
C THR A 332 16.45 -39.35 -18.82
N GLN A 333 15.81 -38.25 -18.37
CA GLN A 333 14.43 -38.27 -17.82
C GLN A 333 13.37 -37.50 -18.64
N GLN A 334 13.54 -37.34 -19.95
CA GLN A 334 12.61 -36.55 -20.76
C GLN A 334 11.23 -37.19 -21.02
N THR A 335 11.03 -38.47 -20.66
CA THR A 335 9.83 -39.26 -21.03
C THR A 335 8.94 -39.72 -19.86
N ALA A 336 9.32 -39.49 -18.60
CA ALA A 336 8.53 -39.90 -17.43
C ALA A 336 7.67 -38.76 -16.86
N THR A 337 6.49 -39.11 -16.33
CA THR A 337 5.58 -38.20 -15.61
C THR A 337 6.32 -37.45 -14.52
N ARG A 338 6.42 -36.11 -14.66
CA ARG A 338 7.21 -35.28 -13.74
C ARG A 338 6.34 -34.87 -12.55
N ARG A 339 6.48 -35.55 -11.41
CA ARG A 339 5.91 -35.09 -10.14
C ARG A 339 6.65 -33.83 -9.69
N MET A 340 5.92 -32.91 -9.05
CA MET A 340 6.51 -31.70 -8.50
C MET A 340 7.48 -32.07 -7.37
N ASP A 341 8.74 -31.65 -7.47
CA ASP A 341 9.74 -31.87 -6.41
C ASP A 341 9.30 -31.18 -5.11
N TRP A 342 9.51 -31.82 -3.97
CA TRP A 342 9.32 -31.26 -2.63
C TRP A 342 10.00 -29.89 -2.47
N LYS A 343 11.17 -29.69 -3.08
CA LYS A 343 11.86 -28.38 -3.09
C LYS A 343 11.06 -27.30 -3.83
N CYS A 344 10.31 -27.66 -4.85
CA CYS A 344 9.44 -26.73 -5.55
C CYS A 344 8.16 -26.45 -4.75
N LEU A 345 7.56 -27.50 -4.17
CA LEU A 345 6.39 -27.36 -3.28
C LEU A 345 6.68 -26.38 -2.15
N THR A 346 7.76 -26.59 -1.41
CA THR A 346 8.16 -25.74 -0.28
C THR A 346 8.40 -24.28 -0.70
N ARG A 347 9.00 -24.02 -1.86
CA ARG A 347 9.23 -22.65 -2.36
C ARG A 347 7.95 -21.95 -2.79
N MET A 348 7.05 -22.65 -3.48
CA MET A 348 5.77 -22.06 -3.92
C MET A 348 4.83 -21.84 -2.73
N GLY A 349 4.83 -22.76 -1.77
CA GLY A 349 4.17 -22.55 -0.48
C GLY A 349 4.74 -21.35 0.26
N PHE A 350 6.07 -21.22 0.35
CA PHE A 350 6.72 -20.06 0.96
C PHE A 350 6.36 -18.75 0.27
N LEU A 351 6.32 -18.73 -1.07
CA LEU A 351 5.88 -17.55 -1.82
C LEU A 351 4.41 -17.22 -1.54
N GLY A 352 3.54 -18.23 -1.47
CA GLY A 352 2.15 -18.05 -1.04
C GLY A 352 2.03 -17.51 0.38
N THR A 353 2.91 -17.92 1.29
CA THR A 353 2.98 -17.34 2.65
C THR A 353 3.31 -15.86 2.60
N LEU A 354 4.31 -15.44 1.81
CA LEU A 354 4.66 -14.03 1.66
C LEU A 354 3.50 -13.20 1.09
N VAL A 355 2.78 -13.73 0.09
CA VAL A 355 1.59 -13.07 -0.47
C VAL A 355 0.50 -12.91 0.60
N GLY A 356 0.20 -13.97 1.35
CA GLY A 356 -0.83 -13.91 2.39
C GLY A 356 -0.49 -12.96 3.54
N LEU A 357 0.78 -12.95 3.98
CA LEU A 357 1.30 -11.99 4.96
C LEU A 357 1.20 -10.54 4.46
N GLY A 358 1.33 -10.33 3.14
CA GLY A 358 1.18 -9.02 2.48
C GLY A 358 -0.23 -8.42 2.58
N GLY A 359 -1.26 -9.23 2.88
CA GLY A 359 -2.65 -8.79 3.02
C GLY A 359 -2.85 -7.67 4.05
N TYR A 360 -2.01 -7.66 5.08
CA TYR A 360 -2.06 -6.67 6.17
C TYR A 360 -1.17 -5.45 5.94
N VAL A 361 -0.34 -5.48 4.89
CA VAL A 361 0.26 -4.26 4.33
C VAL A 361 -0.76 -3.60 3.42
N ASN A 362 -1.24 -4.32 2.41
CA ASN A 362 -2.28 -3.85 1.51
C ASN A 362 -3.09 -5.01 0.91
N GLY A 363 -4.36 -5.05 1.24
CA GLY A 363 -5.33 -6.06 0.82
C GLY A 363 -5.69 -5.95 -0.67
N ALA A 364 -5.75 -4.74 -1.25
CA ALA A 364 -6.04 -4.58 -2.67
C ALA A 364 -4.91 -5.15 -3.54
N THR A 365 -3.64 -4.92 -3.17
CA THR A 365 -2.50 -5.52 -3.89
C THR A 365 -2.44 -7.02 -3.70
N THR A 366 -2.81 -7.52 -2.53
CA THR A 366 -2.84 -8.96 -2.25
C THR A 366 -3.94 -9.66 -3.05
N LEU A 367 -5.15 -9.08 -3.08
CA LEU A 367 -6.25 -9.55 -3.92
C LEU A 367 -5.89 -9.52 -5.40
N ALA A 368 -5.29 -8.43 -5.88
CA ALA A 368 -4.80 -8.32 -7.24
C ALA A 368 -3.75 -9.41 -7.56
N THR A 369 -2.79 -9.65 -6.66
CA THR A 369 -1.76 -10.69 -6.82
C THR A 369 -2.39 -12.08 -6.92
N ILE A 370 -3.30 -12.39 -6.01
CA ILE A 370 -4.05 -13.66 -5.98
C ILE A 370 -4.87 -13.82 -7.27
N GLY A 371 -5.60 -12.79 -7.70
CA GLY A 371 -6.40 -12.81 -8.92
C GLY A 371 -5.56 -12.97 -10.18
N MET A 372 -4.42 -12.28 -10.27
CA MET A 372 -3.48 -12.40 -11.39
C MET A 372 -2.87 -13.80 -11.51
N VAL A 373 -2.33 -14.33 -10.40
CA VAL A 373 -1.74 -15.68 -10.36
C VAL A 373 -2.81 -16.73 -10.63
N GLY A 374 -4.01 -16.55 -10.07
CA GLY A 374 -5.17 -17.41 -10.31
C GLY A 374 -5.61 -17.42 -11.77
N LEU A 375 -5.65 -16.27 -12.44
CA LEU A 375 -6.01 -16.20 -13.86
C LEU A 375 -4.98 -16.89 -14.75
N VAL A 376 -3.69 -16.69 -14.49
CA VAL A 376 -2.63 -17.44 -15.22
C VAL A 376 -2.78 -18.94 -14.97
N GLY A 377 -3.05 -19.36 -13.74
CA GLY A 377 -3.32 -20.76 -13.39
C GLY A 377 -4.53 -21.33 -14.12
N LEU A 378 -5.62 -20.57 -14.22
CA LEU A 378 -6.85 -20.97 -14.93
C LEU A 378 -6.59 -21.14 -16.43
N VAL A 379 -5.87 -20.21 -17.06
CA VAL A 379 -5.51 -20.33 -18.49
C VAL A 379 -4.64 -21.57 -18.72
N GLU A 380 -3.71 -21.86 -17.82
CA GLU A 380 -2.89 -23.07 -17.87
C GLU A 380 -3.73 -24.35 -17.69
N LEU A 381 -4.70 -24.35 -16.78
CA LEU A 381 -5.64 -25.45 -16.59
C LEU A 381 -6.45 -25.70 -17.88
N VAL A 382 -7.09 -24.67 -18.43
CA VAL A 382 -7.89 -24.76 -19.66
C VAL A 382 -7.04 -25.27 -20.82
N THR A 383 -5.80 -24.77 -20.95
CA THR A 383 -4.87 -25.23 -21.99
C THR A 383 -4.58 -26.72 -21.86
N GLN A 384 -4.35 -27.22 -20.64
CA GLN A 384 -4.10 -28.64 -20.39
C GLN A 384 -5.34 -29.49 -20.66
N VAL A 385 -6.54 -29.03 -20.26
CA VAL A 385 -7.81 -29.71 -20.56
C VAL A 385 -8.01 -29.83 -22.08
N ILE A 386 -7.81 -28.74 -22.84
CA ILE A 386 -7.90 -28.76 -24.31
C ILE A 386 -6.91 -29.78 -24.90
N GLN A 387 -5.66 -29.81 -24.42
CA GLN A 387 -4.67 -30.78 -24.89
C GLN A 387 -5.15 -32.21 -24.63
N VAL A 388 -5.60 -32.52 -23.42
CA VAL A 388 -6.11 -33.85 -23.05
C VAL A 388 -7.32 -34.24 -23.90
N THR A 389 -8.28 -33.34 -24.14
CA THR A 389 -9.44 -33.59 -25.02
C THR A 389 -9.05 -33.85 -26.48
N ARG A 390 -7.89 -33.35 -26.92
CA ARG A 390 -7.30 -33.61 -28.24
C ARG A 390 -6.37 -34.82 -28.25
N TRP A 391 -6.40 -35.65 -27.21
CA TRP A 391 -5.51 -36.80 -27.02
C TRP A 391 -4.02 -36.42 -27.04
N GLN A 392 -3.69 -35.16 -26.72
CA GLN A 392 -2.33 -34.66 -26.59
C GLN A 392 -1.92 -34.64 -25.12
N ARG A 393 -0.72 -35.15 -24.80
CA ARG A 393 -0.19 -35.08 -23.44
C ARG A 393 0.34 -33.67 -23.14
N PRO A 394 -0.07 -33.03 -22.03
CA PRO A 394 0.56 -31.80 -21.59
C PRO A 394 2.05 -31.99 -21.37
N SER A 395 2.87 -31.02 -21.79
CA SER A 395 4.31 -31.04 -21.53
C SER A 395 4.60 -31.18 -20.03
N ALA A 396 5.70 -31.86 -19.67
CA ALA A 396 6.15 -31.99 -18.28
C ALA A 396 6.26 -30.64 -17.54
N LYS A 397 6.61 -29.58 -18.27
CA LYS A 397 6.61 -28.20 -17.77
C LYS A 397 5.22 -27.78 -17.27
N ARG A 398 4.19 -27.93 -18.11
CA ARG A 398 2.80 -27.54 -17.78
C ARG A 398 2.22 -28.36 -16.62
N GLN A 399 2.54 -29.65 -16.56
CA GLN A 399 2.12 -30.54 -15.48
C GLN A 399 2.61 -30.07 -14.09
N THR A 400 3.78 -29.44 -14.01
CA THR A 400 4.33 -28.92 -12.74
C THR A 400 3.94 -27.47 -12.46
N LEU A 401 3.67 -26.67 -13.50
CA LEU A 401 3.30 -25.27 -13.41
C LEU A 401 1.95 -25.04 -12.73
N LEU A 402 0.92 -25.80 -13.11
CA LEU A 402 -0.43 -25.62 -12.56
C LEU A 402 -0.49 -25.88 -11.05
N PRO A 403 0.05 -26.99 -10.50
CA PRO A 403 0.09 -27.20 -9.06
C PRO A 403 0.94 -26.15 -8.32
N ALA A 404 1.99 -25.60 -8.94
CA ALA A 404 2.79 -24.53 -8.36
C ALA A 404 1.99 -23.23 -8.18
N LEU A 405 1.27 -22.80 -9.22
CA LEU A 405 0.41 -21.60 -9.16
C LEU A 405 -0.77 -21.80 -8.20
N PHE A 406 -1.36 -23.00 -8.20
CA PHE A 406 -2.43 -23.37 -7.26
C PHE A 406 -1.95 -23.37 -5.81
N LEU A 407 -0.73 -23.85 -5.53
CA LEU A 407 -0.18 -23.83 -4.18
C LEU A 407 0.07 -22.40 -3.67
N ILE A 408 0.56 -21.50 -4.52
CA ILE A 408 0.66 -20.07 -4.18
C ILE A 408 -0.72 -19.55 -3.76
N LEU A 409 -1.75 -19.81 -4.57
CA LEU A 409 -3.12 -19.37 -4.32
C LEU A 409 -3.67 -19.88 -2.97
N VAL A 410 -3.63 -21.20 -2.75
CA VAL A 410 -4.19 -21.84 -1.55
C VAL A 410 -3.46 -21.38 -0.30
N VAL A 411 -2.12 -21.38 -0.29
CA VAL A 411 -1.36 -20.95 0.90
C VAL A 411 -1.57 -19.47 1.19
N SER A 412 -1.68 -18.62 0.16
CA SER A 412 -2.00 -17.21 0.34
C SER A 412 -3.35 -17.02 1.02
N ALA A 413 -4.39 -17.70 0.53
CA ALA A 413 -5.73 -17.64 1.10
C ALA A 413 -5.77 -18.16 2.54
N CYS A 414 -5.13 -19.31 2.81
CA CYS A 414 -5.02 -19.87 4.16
C CYS A 414 -4.33 -18.91 5.13
N MET A 415 -3.27 -18.21 4.69
CA MET A 415 -2.56 -17.24 5.54
C MET A 415 -3.42 -16.01 5.84
N VAL A 416 -4.10 -15.43 4.84
CA VAL A 416 -4.99 -14.27 5.07
C VAL A 416 -6.12 -14.62 6.04
N LEU A 417 -6.77 -15.77 5.85
CA LEU A 417 -7.87 -16.21 6.71
C LEU A 417 -7.37 -16.61 8.12
N GLY A 418 -6.24 -17.31 8.19
CA GLY A 418 -5.64 -17.76 9.44
C GLY A 418 -5.21 -16.59 10.34
N ILE A 419 -4.53 -15.58 9.77
CA ILE A 419 -4.11 -14.40 10.52
C ILE A 419 -5.34 -13.58 10.95
N SER A 420 -6.40 -13.53 10.13
CA SER A 420 -7.62 -12.80 10.49
C SER A 420 -8.23 -13.39 11.76
N LYS A 421 -8.27 -14.73 11.86
CA LYS A 421 -8.74 -15.42 13.05
C LYS A 421 -7.85 -15.16 14.29
N LEU A 422 -6.53 -15.14 14.11
CA LEU A 422 -5.56 -14.99 15.20
C LEU A 422 -5.44 -13.54 15.73
N VAL A 423 -5.43 -12.55 14.83
CA VAL A 423 -5.10 -11.15 15.16
C VAL A 423 -6.34 -10.27 15.32
N VAL A 424 -7.43 -10.58 14.60
CA VAL A 424 -8.62 -9.72 14.53
C VAL A 424 -9.79 -10.26 15.38
N SER A 425 -9.58 -11.38 16.11
CA SER A 425 -10.49 -11.99 17.09
C SER A 425 -11.98 -11.96 16.70
N GLY A 426 -12.43 -12.98 15.95
CA GLY A 426 -13.85 -13.27 15.78
C GLY A 426 -14.58 -12.60 14.60
N LEU A 427 -13.92 -11.72 13.84
CA LEU A 427 -14.49 -11.21 12.59
C LEU A 427 -14.25 -12.22 11.44
N PRO A 428 -15.31 -12.81 10.84
CA PRO A 428 -15.17 -13.79 9.76
C PRO A 428 -14.60 -13.19 8.47
N MET A 429 -14.66 -11.87 8.32
CA MET A 429 -14.04 -11.07 7.25
C MET A 429 -13.57 -9.73 7.83
N PRO A 430 -12.55 -9.07 7.26
CA PRO A 430 -12.20 -7.71 7.66
C PRO A 430 -13.45 -6.81 7.59
N ALA A 431 -13.68 -5.99 8.63
CA ALA A 431 -14.78 -5.03 8.63
C ALA A 431 -14.78 -4.23 7.31
N GLY A 432 -15.94 -4.10 6.68
CA GLY A 432 -16.08 -3.40 5.40
C GLY A 432 -15.73 -4.18 4.13
N PHE A 433 -15.53 -5.50 4.16
CA PHE A 433 -15.48 -6.29 2.92
C PHE A 433 -16.86 -6.92 2.62
N SER A 434 -17.56 -6.38 1.64
CA SER A 434 -18.93 -6.79 1.28
C SER A 434 -19.10 -6.80 -0.25
N PRO A 435 -18.55 -7.80 -0.95
CA PRO A 435 -18.52 -7.84 -2.40
C PRO A 435 -19.94 -7.95 -2.96
N HIS A 436 -20.31 -7.03 -3.84
CA HIS A 436 -21.56 -7.09 -4.59
C HIS A 436 -21.36 -6.59 -6.02
N LEU A 437 -22.24 -7.02 -6.92
CA LEU A 437 -22.20 -6.60 -8.32
C LEU A 437 -22.46 -5.09 -8.40
N HIS A 438 -21.50 -4.37 -8.99
CA HIS A 438 -21.58 -2.94 -9.25
C HIS A 438 -20.90 -2.66 -10.58
N LEU A 439 -21.71 -2.45 -11.62
CA LEU A 439 -21.20 -2.21 -12.96
C LEU A 439 -20.74 -0.76 -13.11
N GLY A 440 -19.61 -0.58 -13.79
CA GLY A 440 -19.04 0.69 -14.27
C GLY A 440 -18.32 1.57 -13.25
N PHE A 441 -17.99 1.05 -12.05
CA PHE A 441 -17.12 1.73 -11.08
C PHE A 441 -17.59 3.16 -10.76
N LEU A 442 -16.79 4.19 -11.06
CA LEU A 442 -17.10 5.61 -10.87
C LEU A 442 -17.71 6.29 -12.10
N ALA A 443 -17.97 5.56 -13.19
CA ALA A 443 -18.58 6.15 -14.37
C ALA A 443 -20.01 6.62 -14.05
N GLN A 444 -20.29 7.88 -14.38
CA GLN A 444 -21.60 8.51 -14.16
C GLN A 444 -22.53 8.25 -15.36
N ASN A 445 -23.84 8.35 -15.14
CA ASN A 445 -24.96 8.00 -16.05
C ASN A 445 -25.36 6.52 -16.07
N THR A 446 -26.25 6.18 -15.14
CA THR A 446 -26.97 4.92 -15.07
C THR A 446 -28.32 5.04 -15.78
N THR A 447 -28.65 4.02 -16.57
CA THR A 447 -30.02 3.70 -16.99
C THR A 447 -30.62 2.70 -16.00
N SER A 448 -31.90 2.35 -16.14
CA SER A 448 -32.53 1.25 -15.39
C SER A 448 -31.83 -0.12 -15.57
N LEU A 449 -31.03 -0.28 -16.63
CA LEU A 449 -30.24 -1.47 -16.95
C LEU A 449 -28.75 -1.36 -16.56
N GLY A 450 -28.32 -0.27 -15.92
CA GLY A 450 -26.92 -0.03 -15.56
C GLY A 450 -26.23 1.03 -16.43
N ILE A 451 -24.90 0.96 -16.55
CA ILE A 451 -24.09 1.98 -17.24
C ILE A 451 -24.07 1.79 -18.76
N THR A 452 -24.28 2.88 -19.50
CA THR A 452 -24.24 2.84 -20.97
C THR A 452 -22.81 2.61 -21.49
N PRO A 453 -22.63 1.91 -22.62
CA PRO A 453 -21.31 1.76 -23.25
C PRO A 453 -20.64 3.11 -23.54
N TRP A 454 -21.42 4.13 -23.91
CA TRP A 454 -20.92 5.49 -24.12
C TRP A 454 -20.41 6.14 -22.84
N ALA A 455 -21.16 6.05 -21.73
CA ALA A 455 -20.73 6.59 -20.44
C ALA A 455 -19.42 5.92 -19.96
N LEU A 456 -19.32 4.60 -20.12
CA LEU A 456 -18.11 3.87 -19.81
C LEU A 456 -16.93 4.30 -20.70
N ALA A 457 -17.14 4.42 -22.01
CA ALA A 457 -16.12 4.87 -22.95
C ALA A 457 -15.66 6.31 -22.67
N ARG A 458 -16.59 7.21 -22.36
CA ARG A 458 -16.30 8.60 -21.95
C ARG A 458 -15.48 8.62 -20.67
N TYR A 459 -15.88 7.85 -19.65
CA TYR A 459 -15.13 7.76 -18.40
C TYR A 459 -13.72 7.21 -18.63
N ALA A 460 -13.58 6.13 -19.40
CA ALA A 460 -12.29 5.54 -19.72
C ALA A 460 -11.38 6.51 -20.49
N TRP A 461 -11.94 7.27 -21.45
CA TRP A 461 -11.20 8.31 -22.16
C TRP A 461 -10.75 9.44 -21.24
N LEU A 462 -11.64 9.99 -20.41
CA LEU A 462 -11.27 11.08 -19.51
C LEU A 462 -10.25 10.62 -18.46
N ALA A 463 -10.49 9.49 -17.80
CA ALA A 463 -9.60 8.99 -16.75
C ALA A 463 -8.25 8.48 -17.27
N PHE A 464 -8.25 7.74 -18.40
CA PHE A 464 -7.08 6.97 -18.86
C PHE A 464 -6.60 7.33 -20.27
N GLY A 465 -7.33 8.17 -21.00
CA GLY A 465 -6.92 8.66 -22.32
C GLY A 465 -6.71 7.52 -23.33
N PRO A 466 -5.67 7.60 -24.19
CA PRO A 466 -5.39 6.55 -25.17
C PRO A 466 -4.81 5.25 -24.59
N LEU A 467 -4.48 5.18 -23.29
CA LEU A 467 -3.79 4.04 -22.69
C LEU A 467 -4.49 2.69 -22.89
N PRO A 468 -5.81 2.53 -22.61
CA PRO A 468 -6.46 1.22 -22.76
C PRO A 468 -6.37 0.71 -24.20
N LEU A 469 -6.57 1.59 -25.19
CA LEU A 469 -6.46 1.25 -26.60
C LEU A 469 -5.00 0.94 -26.98
N ALA A 470 -4.04 1.75 -26.53
CA ALA A 470 -2.62 1.55 -26.79
C ALA A 470 -2.12 0.21 -26.21
N ALA A 471 -2.60 -0.19 -25.03
CA ALA A 471 -2.27 -1.47 -24.41
C ALA A 471 -2.84 -2.65 -25.22
N VAL A 472 -4.10 -2.57 -25.68
CA VAL A 472 -4.74 -3.61 -26.51
C VAL A 472 -4.04 -3.73 -27.87
N VAL A 473 -3.79 -2.61 -28.56
CA VAL A 473 -3.07 -2.59 -29.84
C VAL A 473 -1.64 -3.09 -29.66
N GLY A 474 -0.96 -2.69 -28.58
CA GLY A 474 0.36 -3.16 -28.22
C GLY A 474 0.40 -4.67 -27.99
N TRP A 475 -0.56 -5.22 -27.23
CA TRP A 475 -0.71 -6.67 -27.06
C TRP A 475 -0.95 -7.40 -28.39
N TRP A 476 -1.85 -6.89 -29.22
CA TRP A 476 -2.16 -7.51 -30.51
C TRP A 476 -0.97 -7.51 -31.47
N CYS A 477 -0.29 -6.37 -31.63
CA CYS A 477 0.92 -6.24 -32.44
C CYS A 477 2.06 -7.11 -31.90
N HIS A 478 2.25 -7.15 -30.59
CA HIS A 478 3.25 -8.00 -29.96
C HIS A 478 2.98 -9.47 -30.24
N LYS A 479 1.73 -9.93 -30.08
CA LYS A 479 1.31 -11.31 -30.35
C LYS A 479 1.57 -11.70 -31.81
N ARG A 480 1.34 -10.78 -32.76
CA ARG A 480 1.61 -11.02 -34.20
C ARG A 480 3.11 -11.14 -34.51
N GLN A 481 3.94 -10.31 -33.88
CA GLN A 481 5.38 -10.31 -34.13
C GLN A 481 6.13 -11.40 -33.38
N ASN A 482 5.64 -11.78 -32.20
CA ASN A 482 6.26 -12.76 -31.31
C ASN A 482 5.30 -13.90 -30.99
N PRO A 483 4.82 -14.67 -31.99
CA PRO A 483 3.80 -15.70 -31.79
C PRO A 483 4.27 -16.82 -30.85
N THR A 484 5.58 -17.01 -30.70
CA THR A 484 6.21 -18.00 -29.84
C THR A 484 6.38 -17.55 -28.38
N THR A 485 6.12 -16.27 -28.06
CA THR A 485 6.24 -15.72 -26.70
C THR A 485 4.84 -15.42 -26.13
N PRO A 486 4.21 -16.34 -25.37
CA PRO A 486 2.80 -16.21 -25.00
C PRO A 486 2.60 -15.24 -23.82
N LEU A 487 2.70 -13.93 -24.06
CA LEU A 487 2.35 -12.89 -23.06
C LEU A 487 0.84 -12.69 -22.88
N THR A 488 0.00 -13.36 -23.66
CA THR A 488 -1.47 -13.20 -23.60
C THR A 488 -2.06 -13.47 -22.21
N PRO A 489 -1.70 -14.55 -21.48
CA PRO A 489 -2.20 -14.76 -20.12
C PRO A 489 -1.79 -13.62 -19.17
N TRP A 490 -0.60 -13.05 -19.37
CA TRP A 490 -0.06 -11.96 -18.56
C TRP A 490 -0.73 -10.62 -18.87
N PHE A 491 -1.13 -10.37 -20.12
CA PHE A 491 -1.94 -9.21 -20.50
C PHE A 491 -3.28 -9.23 -19.77
N TRP A 492 -3.98 -10.37 -19.82
CA TRP A 492 -5.25 -10.52 -19.12
C TRP A 492 -5.09 -10.51 -17.61
N ALA A 493 -4.00 -11.07 -17.07
CA ALA A 493 -3.68 -10.94 -15.65
C ALA A 493 -3.49 -9.46 -15.26
N ALA A 494 -2.71 -8.70 -16.02
CA ALA A 494 -2.52 -7.28 -15.79
C ALA A 494 -3.85 -6.49 -15.86
N ALA A 495 -4.75 -6.83 -16.77
CA ALA A 495 -6.06 -6.20 -16.90
C ALA A 495 -7.10 -6.62 -15.85
N MET A 496 -6.93 -7.81 -15.24
CA MET A 496 -7.93 -8.43 -14.37
C MET A 496 -8.36 -7.57 -13.17
N PRO A 497 -7.45 -6.92 -12.40
CA PRO A 497 -7.86 -6.06 -11.29
C PRO A 497 -8.77 -4.90 -11.73
N ALA A 498 -8.47 -4.24 -12.85
CA ALA A 498 -9.36 -3.23 -13.41
C ALA A 498 -10.71 -3.83 -13.80
N LEU A 499 -10.75 -4.99 -14.46
CA LEU A 499 -12.02 -5.64 -14.81
C LEU A 499 -12.88 -5.92 -13.56
N VAL A 500 -12.26 -6.40 -12.47
CA VAL A 500 -12.96 -6.58 -11.18
C VAL A 500 -13.45 -5.24 -10.63
N ALA A 501 -12.61 -4.20 -10.65
CA ALA A 501 -12.98 -2.88 -10.15
C ALA A 501 -14.21 -2.27 -10.83
N PHE A 502 -14.41 -2.59 -12.12
CA PHE A 502 -15.53 -2.13 -12.95
C PHE A 502 -16.78 -3.01 -12.87
N VAL A 503 -16.72 -4.17 -12.21
CA VAL A 503 -17.86 -5.12 -12.14
C VAL A 503 -18.29 -5.39 -10.69
N VAL A 504 -17.38 -5.27 -9.72
CA VAL A 504 -17.63 -5.65 -8.33
C VAL A 504 -17.21 -4.52 -7.41
N GLN A 505 -18.13 -4.07 -6.55
CA GLN A 505 -17.80 -3.20 -5.43
C GLN A 505 -17.36 -4.08 -4.25
N LEU A 506 -16.10 -3.93 -3.83
CA LEU A 506 -15.52 -4.78 -2.78
C LEU A 506 -15.75 -4.23 -1.36
N ASN A 507 -15.80 -2.91 -1.24
CA ASN A 507 -15.90 -2.18 0.02
C ASN A 507 -17.11 -1.22 0.01
N PRO A 508 -17.58 -0.70 1.17
CA PRO A 508 -18.68 0.28 1.26
C PRO A 508 -18.53 1.48 0.32
N GLN A 509 -17.30 1.93 0.08
CA GLN A 509 -17.02 2.99 -0.88
C GLN A 509 -16.42 2.39 -2.16
N VAL A 510 -17.20 2.43 -3.26
CA VAL A 510 -16.74 1.97 -4.58
C VAL A 510 -15.42 2.61 -5.00
N ALA A 511 -15.20 3.89 -4.65
CA ALA A 511 -13.97 4.62 -4.93
C ALA A 511 -12.70 3.88 -4.46
N SER A 512 -12.78 3.04 -3.42
CA SER A 512 -11.64 2.23 -2.94
C SER A 512 -11.08 1.28 -4.01
N ASN A 513 -11.89 0.89 -5.00
CA ASN A 513 -11.46 0.05 -6.12
C ASN A 513 -10.44 0.73 -7.05
N HIS A 514 -10.22 2.06 -6.94
CA HIS A 514 -9.19 2.77 -7.72
C HIS A 514 -7.80 2.12 -7.57
N LYS A 515 -7.51 1.52 -6.40
CA LYS A 515 -6.25 0.80 -6.15
C LYS A 515 -6.05 -0.31 -7.17
N LEU A 516 -7.09 -1.12 -7.44
CA LEU A 516 -7.04 -2.19 -8.42
C LEU A 516 -6.84 -1.65 -9.85
N VAL A 517 -7.58 -0.61 -10.22
CA VAL A 517 -7.43 0.05 -11.53
C VAL A 517 -6.00 0.57 -11.72
N THR A 518 -5.44 1.20 -10.68
CA THR A 518 -4.08 1.75 -10.71
C THR A 518 -3.04 0.64 -10.90
N LEU A 519 -3.17 -0.49 -10.20
CA LEU A 519 -2.28 -1.65 -10.38
C LEU A 519 -2.33 -2.19 -11.81
N SER A 520 -3.51 -2.25 -12.41
CA SER A 520 -3.66 -2.64 -13.82
C SER A 520 -2.99 -1.66 -14.77
N ILE A 521 -3.20 -0.35 -14.58
CA ILE A 521 -2.58 0.70 -15.39
C ILE A 521 -1.05 0.58 -15.39
N LEU A 522 -0.45 0.42 -14.21
CA LEU A 522 1.00 0.29 -14.06
C LEU A 522 1.59 -0.87 -14.86
N LEU A 523 0.90 -2.02 -14.90
CA LEU A 523 1.35 -3.18 -15.66
C LEU A 523 1.01 -3.07 -17.15
N LEU A 524 -0.17 -2.54 -17.49
CA LEU A 524 -0.62 -2.35 -18.87
C LEU A 524 0.21 -1.30 -19.63
N ASN A 525 0.81 -0.34 -18.92
CA ASN A 525 1.83 0.56 -19.44
C ASN A 525 2.98 -0.20 -20.13
N GLY A 526 3.28 -1.45 -19.75
CA GLY A 526 4.27 -2.27 -20.43
C GLY A 526 3.93 -2.54 -21.90
N TRP A 527 2.66 -2.85 -22.21
CA TRP A 527 2.23 -3.09 -23.60
C TRP A 527 2.12 -1.80 -24.41
N ALA A 528 1.66 -0.71 -23.79
CA ALA A 528 1.68 0.60 -24.42
C ALA A 528 3.11 1.08 -24.71
N ALA A 529 4.03 0.88 -23.76
CA ALA A 529 5.45 1.17 -23.93
C ALA A 529 6.08 0.32 -25.05
N TRP A 530 5.73 -0.96 -25.13
CA TRP A 530 6.17 -1.81 -26.23
C TRP A 530 5.69 -1.27 -27.59
N LEU A 531 4.43 -0.84 -27.69
CA LEU A 531 3.89 -0.25 -28.92
C LEU A 531 4.63 1.02 -29.33
N VAL A 532 4.85 1.94 -28.38
CA VAL A 532 5.61 3.18 -28.61
C VAL A 532 7.02 2.85 -29.12
N VAL A 533 7.75 1.98 -28.43
CA VAL A 533 9.11 1.59 -28.82
C VAL A 533 9.13 0.88 -30.17
N TYR A 534 8.13 0.02 -30.43
CA TYR A 534 8.00 -0.67 -31.71
C TYR A 534 7.81 0.31 -32.86
N LEU A 535 6.91 1.29 -32.71
CA LEU A 535 6.62 2.31 -33.72
C LEU A 535 7.83 3.22 -33.98
N CYS A 536 8.49 3.69 -32.93
CA CYS A 536 9.69 4.54 -33.03
C CYS A 536 10.90 3.85 -33.67
N ARG A 537 10.95 2.51 -33.65
CA ARG A 537 12.02 1.71 -34.27
C ARG A 537 11.72 1.30 -35.72
N GLN A 538 10.57 1.66 -36.25
CA GLN A 538 10.25 1.38 -37.65
C GLN A 538 11.10 2.26 -38.57
N PRO A 539 11.50 1.78 -39.75
CA PRO A 539 12.28 2.58 -40.71
C PRO A 539 11.44 3.70 -41.35
N ALA A 540 10.12 3.54 -41.43
CA ALA A 540 9.23 4.51 -42.04
C ALA A 540 8.93 5.70 -41.11
N TRP A 541 9.30 6.91 -41.53
CA TRP A 541 9.12 8.14 -40.75
C TRP A 541 7.68 8.37 -40.23
N PRO A 542 6.57 8.03 -40.96
CA PRO A 542 5.23 8.25 -40.42
C PRO A 542 4.94 7.40 -39.18
N ARG A 543 5.53 6.19 -39.10
CA ARG A 543 5.40 5.31 -37.93
C ARG A 543 6.19 5.84 -36.75
N GLN A 544 7.36 6.43 -36.99
CA GLN A 544 8.15 7.07 -35.94
C GLN A 544 7.42 8.28 -35.36
N VAL A 545 6.84 9.12 -36.22
CA VAL A 545 5.99 10.26 -35.80
C VAL A 545 4.78 9.76 -35.02
N ALA A 546 4.08 8.73 -35.49
CA ALA A 546 2.97 8.13 -34.76
C ALA A 546 3.37 7.61 -33.36
N GLY A 547 4.55 6.99 -33.25
CA GLY A 547 5.12 6.56 -31.96
C GLY A 547 5.39 7.73 -31.02
N LEU A 548 5.95 8.83 -31.54
CA LEU A 548 6.21 10.06 -30.77
C LEU A 548 4.90 10.72 -30.31
N LEU A 549 3.94 10.89 -31.21
CA LEU A 549 2.63 11.46 -30.88
C LEU A 549 1.89 10.61 -29.85
N LEU A 550 1.96 9.28 -29.96
CA LEU A 550 1.40 8.38 -28.96
C LEU A 550 2.09 8.55 -27.61
N ALA A 551 3.42 8.66 -27.57
CA ALA A 551 4.17 8.90 -26.34
C ALA A 551 3.75 10.23 -25.67
N ILE A 552 3.59 11.30 -26.45
CA ILE A 552 3.11 12.60 -25.96
C ILE A 552 1.68 12.46 -25.42
N ALA A 553 0.78 11.85 -26.19
CA ALA A 553 -0.62 11.67 -25.79
C ALA A 553 -0.78 10.83 -24.51
N LEU A 554 0.13 9.88 -24.27
CA LEU A 554 0.15 9.06 -23.05
C LEU A 554 0.76 9.78 -21.83
N THR A 555 1.46 10.91 -22.00
CA THR A 555 2.25 11.53 -20.92
C THR A 555 1.93 12.99 -20.61
N ILE A 556 1.38 13.75 -21.56
CA ILE A 556 1.20 15.20 -21.44
C ILE A 556 0.32 15.59 -20.24
N THR A 557 -0.75 14.83 -19.96
CA THR A 557 -1.61 15.06 -18.80
C THR A 557 -0.88 14.80 -17.49
N GLY A 558 -0.13 13.71 -17.40
CA GLY A 558 0.71 13.41 -16.23
C GLY A 558 1.78 14.48 -15.98
N TRP A 559 2.36 15.05 -17.04
CA TRP A 559 3.33 16.15 -16.89
C TRP A 559 2.68 17.38 -16.24
N PHE A 560 1.47 17.74 -16.68
CA PHE A 560 0.65 18.75 -16.02
C PHE A 560 0.37 18.43 -14.55
N ASP A 561 -0.06 17.19 -14.24
CA ASP A 561 -0.35 16.77 -12.86
C ASP A 561 0.90 16.86 -11.98
N THR A 562 2.10 16.65 -12.54
CA THR A 562 3.37 16.77 -11.81
C THR A 562 3.60 18.21 -11.34
N ALA A 563 3.26 19.21 -12.17
CA ALA A 563 3.35 20.62 -11.78
C ALA A 563 2.38 20.97 -10.65
N VAL A 564 1.15 20.45 -10.71
CA VAL A 564 0.16 20.58 -9.63
C VAL A 564 0.67 19.92 -8.34
N LEU A 565 1.17 18.69 -8.44
CA LEU A 565 1.71 17.94 -7.30
C LEU A 565 2.88 18.67 -6.65
N TRP A 566 3.80 19.24 -7.44
CA TRP A 566 4.93 20.02 -6.93
C TRP A 566 4.46 21.23 -6.10
N ARG A 567 3.44 21.95 -6.56
CA ARG A 567 2.84 23.07 -5.82
C ARG A 567 2.16 22.63 -4.52
N GLN A 568 1.54 21.45 -4.51
CA GLN A 568 0.96 20.89 -3.29
C GLN A 568 2.02 20.39 -2.30
N LEU A 569 3.13 19.84 -2.80
CA LEU A 569 4.26 19.37 -1.98
C LEU A 569 5.03 20.49 -1.29
N THR A 570 4.99 21.70 -1.85
CA THR A 570 5.68 22.89 -1.32
C THR A 570 4.82 23.72 -0.37
N ARG A 571 3.55 23.36 -0.17
CA ARG A 571 2.64 23.96 0.82
C ARG A 571 2.46 22.99 1.97
N HIS A 572 2.69 23.46 3.20
CA HIS A 572 2.69 22.61 4.39
C HIS A 572 1.74 23.12 5.45
N VAL A 573 1.13 22.17 6.16
CA VAL A 573 0.51 22.39 7.46
C VAL A 573 1.56 22.05 8.53
N ALA A 574 1.71 22.95 9.50
CA ALA A 574 2.62 22.79 10.62
C ALA A 574 1.87 22.20 11.83
N ILE A 575 2.43 21.18 12.46
CA ILE A 575 1.96 20.60 13.72
C ILE A 575 3.06 20.77 14.75
N ASP A 576 2.74 21.39 15.88
CA ASP A 576 3.67 21.44 17.00
C ASP A 576 3.66 20.10 17.76
N LEU A 577 4.81 19.42 17.81
CA LEU A 577 5.00 18.19 18.58
C LEU A 577 5.17 18.48 20.07
N HIS A 578 5.29 19.76 20.47
CA HIS A 578 5.29 20.24 21.86
C HIS A 578 3.97 20.94 22.23
N ASP A 579 2.92 20.72 21.44
CA ASP A 579 1.57 21.20 21.76
C ASP A 579 1.17 20.81 23.21
N PRO A 580 0.67 21.75 24.02
CA PRO A 580 0.37 21.49 25.44
C PRO A 580 -0.59 20.32 25.66
N ALA A 581 -1.65 20.19 24.87
CA ALA A 581 -2.62 19.09 25.02
C ALA A 581 -1.99 17.75 24.64
N LEU A 582 -1.18 17.70 23.58
CA LEU A 582 -0.42 16.51 23.19
C LEU A 582 0.54 16.06 24.29
N CYS A 583 1.41 16.97 24.77
CA CYS A 583 2.39 16.67 25.81
C CYS A 583 1.71 16.26 27.12
N TRP A 584 0.65 16.98 27.52
CA TRP A 584 -0.11 16.67 28.71
C TRP A 584 -0.75 15.28 28.61
N ALA A 585 -1.40 14.96 27.49
CA ALA A 585 -2.02 13.65 27.28
C ALA A 585 -0.98 12.54 27.41
N MET A 586 0.18 12.70 26.77
CA MET A 586 1.27 11.73 26.83
C MET A 586 1.82 11.51 28.23
N ALA A 587 1.92 12.57 29.05
CA ALA A 587 2.50 12.51 30.38
C ALA A 587 1.50 12.02 31.46
N HIS A 588 0.22 12.36 31.34
CA HIS A 588 -0.74 12.22 32.45
C HIS A 588 -1.82 11.17 32.25
N THR A 589 -1.95 10.59 31.06
CA THR A 589 -3.05 9.64 30.77
C THR A 589 -2.54 8.26 30.37
N PRO A 590 -3.28 7.18 30.68
CA PRO A 590 -2.94 5.85 30.19
C PRO A 590 -2.85 5.78 28.66
N ALA A 591 -1.99 4.88 28.15
CA ALA A 591 -1.81 4.72 26.70
C ALA A 591 -3.09 4.27 25.97
N LYS A 592 -3.95 3.50 26.65
CA LYS A 592 -5.20 2.95 26.11
C LYS A 592 -6.45 3.76 26.48
N SER A 593 -6.29 4.92 27.12
CA SER A 593 -7.42 5.76 27.51
C SER A 593 -8.20 6.26 26.28
N ARG A 594 -9.53 6.27 26.34
CA ARG A 594 -10.40 6.70 25.25
C ARG A 594 -10.72 8.18 25.35
N TRP A 595 -10.49 8.90 24.26
CA TRP A 595 -10.65 10.35 24.20
C TRP A 595 -11.85 10.78 23.37
N LEU A 596 -12.59 11.77 23.86
CA LEU A 596 -13.52 12.56 23.07
C LEU A 596 -12.84 13.91 22.76
N ALA A 597 -12.44 14.11 21.52
CA ALA A 597 -11.63 15.25 21.11
C ALA A 597 -12.08 15.80 19.75
N PRO A 598 -11.53 16.93 19.27
CA PRO A 598 -11.78 17.38 17.91
C PRO A 598 -11.53 16.29 16.88
N TYR A 599 -12.57 15.95 16.12
CA TYR A 599 -12.50 14.99 15.02
C TYR A 599 -11.96 15.62 13.73
N GLY A 600 -11.03 16.58 13.83
CA GLY A 600 -10.36 17.16 12.66
C GLY A 600 -9.56 16.11 11.87
N VAL A 601 -9.20 16.40 10.62
CA VAL A 601 -8.36 15.50 9.82
C VAL A 601 -7.01 15.27 10.52
N LEU A 602 -6.41 16.35 11.03
CA LEU A 602 -5.08 16.30 11.62
C LEU A 602 -5.01 17.31 12.77
N HIS A 603 -4.94 16.78 13.99
CA HIS A 603 -4.93 17.54 15.24
C HIS A 603 -3.76 17.06 16.13
N PRO A 604 -3.03 17.95 16.83
CA PRO A 604 -1.86 17.57 17.62
C PRO A 604 -2.12 16.40 18.59
N LEU A 605 -3.23 16.45 19.35
CA LEU A 605 -3.64 15.35 20.24
C LEU A 605 -3.68 13.96 19.58
N HIS A 606 -4.02 13.85 18.29
CA HIS A 606 -4.07 12.55 17.61
C HIS A 606 -2.68 11.88 17.53
N LEU A 607 -1.61 12.68 17.54
CA LEU A 607 -0.22 12.19 17.62
C LEU A 607 0.15 11.65 19.01
N SER A 608 -0.75 11.70 19.99
CA SER A 608 -0.58 10.98 21.26
C SER A 608 -0.76 9.46 21.09
N GLY A 609 -1.33 9.03 19.95
CA GLY A 609 -1.60 7.63 19.62
C GLY A 609 -2.77 7.00 20.39
N ARG A 610 -3.46 7.79 21.22
CA ARG A 610 -4.58 7.32 22.05
C ARG A 610 -5.86 7.17 21.22
N PRO A 611 -6.68 6.15 21.51
CA PRO A 611 -7.90 5.90 20.77
C PRO A 611 -8.94 7.02 21.00
N LEU A 612 -9.56 7.46 19.92
CA LEU A 612 -10.66 8.41 19.89
C LEU A 612 -11.99 7.66 19.91
N TYR A 613 -12.93 8.09 20.76
CA TYR A 613 -14.28 7.55 20.75
C TYR A 613 -14.97 7.82 19.41
N LEU A 614 -14.82 9.05 18.88
CA LEU A 614 -15.34 9.49 17.59
C LEU A 614 -14.26 10.28 16.84
N GLY A 615 -13.59 9.65 15.88
CA GLY A 615 -12.65 10.29 14.97
C GLY A 615 -13.31 10.87 13.71
N TYR A 616 -12.49 11.22 12.72
CA TYR A 616 -12.97 11.82 11.46
C TYR A 616 -13.86 10.83 10.68
N PRO A 617 -15.06 11.25 10.19
CA PRO A 617 -16.04 10.34 9.60
C PRO A 617 -15.48 9.45 8.49
N TYR A 618 -14.76 10.06 7.55
CA TYR A 618 -14.20 9.36 6.40
C TYR A 618 -13.30 8.19 6.77
N PHE A 619 -12.49 8.30 7.83
CA PHE A 619 -11.57 7.24 8.25
C PHE A 619 -12.29 6.06 8.89
N VAL A 620 -13.38 6.32 9.61
CA VAL A 620 -14.18 5.29 10.28
C VAL A 620 -15.06 4.57 9.25
N GLU A 621 -15.73 5.32 8.38
CA GLU A 621 -16.61 4.76 7.34
C GLU A 621 -15.83 4.00 6.27
N SER A 622 -14.67 4.49 5.85
CA SER A 622 -13.82 3.77 4.88
C SER A 622 -13.24 2.47 5.43
N ALA A 623 -13.12 2.35 6.75
CA ALA A 623 -12.81 1.10 7.45
C ALA A 623 -14.04 0.17 7.63
N GLY A 624 -15.21 0.57 7.12
CA GLY A 624 -16.46 -0.18 7.22
C GLY A 624 -17.07 -0.18 8.62
N LEU A 625 -16.76 0.84 9.43
CA LEU A 625 -17.26 0.98 10.79
C LEU A 625 -18.39 2.00 10.88
N ASP A 626 -19.31 1.77 11.82
CA ASP A 626 -20.46 2.64 12.04
C ASP A 626 -20.07 3.90 12.82
N TRP A 627 -19.74 4.95 12.07
CA TRP A 627 -19.51 6.28 12.61
C TRP A 627 -20.81 6.94 13.10
N GLN A 628 -21.90 6.72 12.37
CA GLN A 628 -23.17 7.41 12.58
C GLN A 628 -23.80 7.08 13.92
N SER A 629 -23.79 5.80 14.33
CA SER A 629 -24.32 5.40 15.64
C SER A 629 -23.54 6.04 16.80
N ARG A 630 -22.22 6.16 16.70
CA ARG A 630 -21.39 6.85 17.71
C ARG A 630 -21.68 8.34 17.77
N TYR A 631 -21.92 8.97 16.62
CA TYR A 631 -22.31 10.37 16.55
C TYR A 631 -23.72 10.63 17.11
N GLN A 632 -24.69 9.79 16.77
CA GLN A 632 -26.05 9.85 17.32
C GLN A 632 -26.07 9.60 18.83
N TRP A 633 -25.22 8.70 19.32
CA TRP A 633 -25.03 8.50 20.74
C TRP A 633 -24.55 9.78 21.44
N LEU A 634 -23.56 10.49 20.88
CA LEU A 634 -23.11 11.78 21.43
C LEU A 634 -24.20 12.85 21.40
N ALA A 635 -25.11 12.81 20.44
CA ALA A 635 -26.22 13.78 20.39
C ALA A 635 -27.13 13.68 21.62
N GLN A 636 -27.20 12.52 22.28
CA GLN A 636 -27.94 12.35 23.54
C GLN A 636 -27.39 13.24 24.66
N LEU A 637 -26.09 13.56 24.65
CA LEU A 637 -25.47 14.49 25.60
C LEU A 637 -25.93 15.93 25.41
N SER A 638 -26.72 16.25 24.38
CA SER A 638 -27.25 17.61 24.12
C SER A 638 -28.73 17.74 24.48
N GLN A 639 -29.38 16.68 24.97
CA GLN A 639 -30.81 16.72 25.32
C GLN A 639 -31.03 17.60 26.56
N ASP A 640 -31.92 18.60 26.47
CA ASP A 640 -32.14 19.56 27.56
C ASP A 640 -32.70 18.93 28.84
N THR A 641 -33.35 17.76 28.74
CA THR A 641 -33.96 17.05 29.88
C THR A 641 -32.96 16.31 30.77
N ARG A 642 -31.67 16.23 30.41
CA ARG A 642 -30.66 15.47 31.17
C ARG A 642 -29.92 16.35 32.18
N SER A 643 -29.80 15.87 33.42
CA SER A 643 -28.94 16.49 34.43
C SER A 643 -27.45 16.33 34.07
N PHE A 644 -26.57 17.11 34.71
CA PHE A 644 -25.12 16.91 34.56
C PHE A 644 -24.69 15.49 34.94
N SER A 645 -25.24 14.96 36.04
CA SER A 645 -24.97 13.59 36.50
C SER A 645 -25.36 12.53 35.47
N ASP A 646 -26.50 12.70 34.79
CA ASP A 646 -26.95 11.77 33.75
C ASP A 646 -26.04 11.83 32.52
N ARG A 647 -25.56 13.03 32.15
CA ARG A 647 -24.58 13.20 31.07
C ARG A 647 -23.24 12.55 31.43
N TRP A 648 -22.80 12.68 32.68
CA TRP A 648 -21.57 12.07 33.17
C TRP A 648 -21.65 10.54 33.20
N ALA A 649 -22.73 9.97 33.75
CA ALA A 649 -22.97 8.54 33.74
C ALA A 649 -23.04 7.97 32.32
N LEU A 650 -23.58 8.75 31.36
CA LEU A 650 -23.57 8.38 29.95
C LEU A 650 -22.13 8.30 29.40
N LEU A 651 -21.29 9.30 29.66
CA LEU A 651 -19.86 9.29 29.27
C LEU A 651 -19.11 8.09 29.86
N GLU A 652 -19.34 7.77 31.14
CA GLU A 652 -18.78 6.59 31.81
C GLU A 652 -19.28 5.28 31.20
N SER A 653 -20.56 5.19 30.82
CA SER A 653 -21.13 3.99 30.19
C SER A 653 -20.55 3.70 28.80
N ALA A 654 -20.19 4.73 28.04
CA ALA A 654 -19.39 4.59 26.81
C ALA A 654 -17.90 4.38 27.11
N GLY A 655 -17.50 4.53 28.38
CA GLY A 655 -16.16 4.55 28.95
C GLY A 655 -15.20 5.48 28.23
N ILE A 656 -15.68 6.69 27.95
CA ILE A 656 -14.83 7.82 27.59
C ILE A 656 -14.04 8.19 28.85
N ASP A 657 -12.72 8.22 28.78
CA ASP A 657 -11.83 8.52 29.92
C ASP A 657 -11.50 10.02 30.00
N PHE A 658 -11.34 10.66 28.84
CA PHE A 658 -10.92 12.06 28.73
C PHE A 658 -11.70 12.80 27.65
N ILE A 659 -11.93 14.09 27.86
CA ILE A 659 -12.59 14.98 26.91
C ILE A 659 -11.72 16.21 26.70
N LEU A 660 -11.40 16.53 25.44
CA LEU A 660 -10.73 17.78 25.06
C LEU A 660 -11.75 18.73 24.40
N LEU A 661 -11.98 19.87 25.04
CA LEU A 661 -12.83 20.94 24.50
C LEU A 661 -11.95 22.12 24.09
N GLU A 662 -11.94 22.42 22.79
CA GLU A 662 -11.20 23.54 22.21
C GLU A 662 -11.82 23.98 20.88
N GLY A 663 -11.50 25.19 20.41
CA GLY A 663 -11.90 25.69 19.08
C GLY A 663 -13.34 25.33 18.67
N ALA A 664 -13.48 24.60 17.56
CA ALA A 664 -14.77 24.20 17.00
C ALA A 664 -15.52 23.11 17.80
N THR A 665 -14.84 22.28 18.61
CA THR A 665 -15.56 21.33 19.48
C THR A 665 -16.21 22.02 20.65
N ARG A 666 -15.61 23.11 21.14
CA ARG A 666 -16.15 23.92 22.23
C ARG A 666 -17.59 24.40 21.94
N ASN A 667 -17.89 24.70 20.69
CA ASN A 667 -19.19 25.22 20.24
C ASN A 667 -20.20 24.15 19.83
N ARG A 668 -19.88 22.86 19.95
CA ARG A 668 -20.83 21.78 19.64
C ARG A 668 -21.93 21.73 20.71
N PRO A 669 -23.18 21.36 20.35
CA PRO A 669 -24.29 21.28 21.31
C PRO A 669 -23.97 20.44 22.55
N TRP A 670 -23.38 19.25 22.37
CA TRP A 670 -23.01 18.36 23.48
C TRP A 670 -21.90 18.95 24.36
N ALA A 671 -20.95 19.66 23.76
CA ALA A 671 -19.86 20.31 24.48
C ALA A 671 -20.36 21.54 25.25
N LYS A 672 -21.30 22.30 24.68
CA LYS A 672 -21.96 23.42 25.37
C LYS A 672 -22.71 22.92 26.61
N ALA A 673 -23.52 21.86 26.45
CA ALA A 673 -24.27 21.26 27.54
C ALA A 673 -23.37 20.71 28.67
N LEU A 674 -22.16 20.22 28.35
CA LEU A 674 -21.18 19.84 29.37
C LEU A 674 -20.59 21.08 30.06
N ARG A 675 -20.21 22.13 29.30
CA ARG A 675 -19.50 23.31 29.82
C ARG A 675 -20.28 24.16 30.81
N GLU A 676 -21.58 24.30 30.61
CA GLU A 676 -22.43 25.18 31.43
C GLU A 676 -22.42 24.77 32.91
N HIS A 677 -22.01 23.55 33.24
CA HIS A 677 -22.07 22.99 34.59
C HIS A 677 -20.68 22.53 35.10
N LEU A 678 -19.59 22.91 34.42
CA LEU A 678 -18.22 22.57 34.84
C LEU A 678 -17.69 23.56 35.89
N PRO A 679 -17.10 23.09 37.00
CA PRO A 679 -16.40 23.95 37.95
C PRO A 679 -15.22 24.68 37.28
N GLU A 680 -14.91 25.89 37.72
CA GLU A 680 -13.79 26.70 37.19
C GLU A 680 -12.42 26.00 37.29
N ALA A 681 -12.26 25.10 38.26
CA ALA A 681 -11.03 24.33 38.51
C ALA A 681 -10.57 23.41 37.35
N TRP A 682 -11.39 23.22 36.32
CA TRP A 682 -11.12 22.34 35.19
C TRP A 682 -10.68 23.08 33.92
N ARG A 683 -10.47 24.40 33.99
CA ARG A 683 -10.10 25.25 32.85
C ARG A 683 -8.57 25.42 32.79
N HIS A 684 -7.93 24.94 31.71
CA HIS A 684 -6.51 25.14 31.43
C HIS A 684 -6.31 26.09 30.24
N GLY A 685 -6.50 27.40 30.46
CA GLY A 685 -6.47 28.39 29.38
C GLY A 685 -7.65 28.23 28.41
N ASP A 686 -7.38 28.24 27.09
CA ASP A 686 -8.41 28.06 26.05
C ASP A 686 -8.79 26.59 25.79
N GLN A 687 -8.03 25.65 26.36
CA GLN A 687 -8.28 24.20 26.30
C GLN A 687 -8.86 23.72 27.63
N ILE A 688 -9.93 22.93 27.57
CA ILE A 688 -10.51 22.30 28.77
C ILE A 688 -10.35 20.80 28.61
N ILE A 689 -9.56 20.18 29.50
CA ILE A 689 -9.40 18.73 29.56
C ILE A 689 -10.19 18.22 30.76
N LEU A 690 -11.20 17.40 30.49
CA LEU A 690 -12.00 16.73 31.51
C LEU A 690 -11.54 15.28 31.63
N THR A 691 -11.47 14.79 32.85
CA THR A 691 -11.32 13.37 33.14
C THR A 691 -12.62 12.85 33.73
N THR A 692 -13.13 11.75 33.18
CA THR A 692 -14.31 11.07 33.74
C THR A 692 -14.00 10.29 35.01
N GLN A 693 -12.71 10.13 35.36
CA GLN A 693 -12.26 9.35 36.51
C GLN A 693 -12.29 10.13 37.84
N GLN A 694 -12.33 11.46 37.79
CA GLN A 694 -12.58 12.28 38.98
C GLN A 694 -14.10 12.46 39.07
N LYS A 695 -14.73 11.89 40.11
CA LYS A 695 -16.15 12.09 40.37
C LYS A 695 -16.44 13.61 40.37
N PRO A 696 -17.54 14.06 39.76
CA PRO A 696 -17.93 15.45 39.90
C PRO A 696 -18.12 15.76 41.39
N PRO A 697 -17.80 16.99 41.83
CA PRO A 697 -18.11 17.40 43.19
C PRO A 697 -19.60 17.11 43.43
N SER A 698 -19.88 16.34 44.49
CA SER A 698 -21.23 15.94 44.83
C SER A 698 -22.08 17.19 45.09
N ALA A 699 -23.07 17.41 44.23
CA ALA A 699 -24.11 18.43 44.31
C ALA A 699 -23.62 19.89 44.36
N LEU A 700 -23.88 20.60 43.26
CA LEU A 700 -24.36 21.99 43.30
C LEU A 700 -25.68 22.04 42.54
#